data_AF-A0A9E1XSL2-F1
#
_entry.id   AF-A0A9E1XSL2-F1
#
_cell.length_a   1.000
_cell.length_b   1.000
_cell.length_c   1.000
_cell.angle_alpha   90.00
_cell.angle_beta   90.00
_cell.angle_gamma   90.00
#
_symmetry.space_group_name_H-M   'P 1'
#
loop_
_entity.id
_entity.type
_entity.pdbx_description
1 polymer ?
#
loop_
_entity_poly.entity_id
_entity_poly.type
_entity_poly.pdbx_seq_one_letter_code
_entity_poly.pdbx_strand_id
1 'polypeptide(L)'
;MSAGIRWNAIFVLAVLASGTCFGAKNQALIDEVGSGKRQEARASWWGFAPADSTAALQAAIDSGVPKLVVDNVGAPWIVDRIKLASNQEIVFEKGVVVLAKKGAFKGKTDALFTASLKKDITLSGYGATLRMRKADYTTDAYEKAEWRHTLALLSCDNVKVYGLTLADSGGDGIYIGVAKRGVPCSNIHIKDVVCDNHHRQGISVISAENLLIEDTVMKNTAGTNPQAGIDFEPNHPGERLVNCVMRNCLSENNVGGAYALYVVPLNGTSKPMSIRLENCRGTTSSFGLNLLTSNGGEGGSPRGTVEVVDCTFANTRGAGIILTNVPAKRMAVRIAGCTVANVAAERPKTSPIMLGTRSGAYDPMGGITFVDCTITDPMDRQPLRFLDVVGDTPLTDVTGTFLLKRQGKVERIALTSDQLDEWIPARKLKYIPRLKLDVATLAPIIPNAPVAARQPQPVRQRLTAKYFLYATAQDSVSLRFSYDQVGRYGGKEMPVTVTDGAGEVLAAAKVLFQKEGTVAFRAPATGIYTVTCLPGGNSVAPRQSSHVLCLAQSRGCFPLHLFTGRLYFWVPPGTTEFGVKVSGEGGEAVKATVFDATGKQVWTEDNITEACMFDTVHPAKPQGEVWSVQLDRPSKAPFEDYFVDLRGVPPILGFSPQALLRPSSPVAP
;
A
#
# COMPACT_ATOMS: atom_id res chain seq x y z
N MET A 1 -68.63 -70.19 23.25
CA MET A 1 -69.47 -69.66 22.15
C MET A 1 -68.71 -68.49 21.51
N SER A 2 -68.04 -68.75 20.38
CA SER A 2 -68.25 -68.06 19.08
C SER A 2 -68.04 -66.54 19.14
N ALA A 3 -66.86 -65.99 18.78
CA ALA A 3 -66.31 -65.76 17.43
C ALA A 3 -66.93 -64.56 16.67
N GLY A 4 -66.05 -63.63 16.25
CA GLY A 4 -66.22 -62.72 15.10
C GLY A 4 -66.84 -61.35 15.39
N ILE A 5 -66.45 -60.21 14.79
CA ILE A 5 -65.61 -59.86 13.63
C ILE A 5 -65.08 -58.40 13.80
N ARG A 6 -63.86 -58.13 13.30
CA ARG A 6 -63.18 -56.81 13.17
C ARG A 6 -63.95 -55.85 12.28
N TRP A 7 -63.66 -54.54 12.29
CA TRP A 7 -63.46 -53.73 11.06
C TRP A 7 -62.66 -52.46 11.46
N ASN A 8 -61.53 -52.24 10.76
CA ASN A 8 -60.67 -51.07 10.87
C ASN A 8 -61.26 -49.91 10.07
N ALA A 9 -61.16 -48.68 10.57
CA ALA A 9 -61.18 -47.48 9.74
C ALA A 9 -60.22 -46.43 10.32
N ILE A 10 -59.03 -46.37 9.70
CA ILE A 10 -58.02 -45.34 9.87
C ILE A 10 -58.53 -44.10 9.12
N PHE A 11 -58.77 -42.99 9.83
CA PHE A 11 -58.91 -41.66 9.22
C PHE A 11 -57.54 -40.99 9.20
N VAL A 12 -56.83 -41.07 8.07
CA VAL A 12 -55.72 -40.18 7.76
C VAL A 12 -56.33 -38.87 7.26
N LEU A 13 -56.22 -37.81 8.06
CA LEU A 13 -56.48 -36.45 7.60
C LEU A 13 -55.34 -36.05 6.66
N ALA A 14 -55.64 -35.98 5.37
CA ALA A 14 -54.73 -35.46 4.35
C ALA A 14 -54.55 -33.95 4.56
N VAL A 15 -53.43 -33.56 5.18
CA VAL A 15 -52.93 -32.18 5.08
C VAL A 15 -52.39 -32.02 3.65
N LEU A 16 -53.15 -31.31 2.82
CA LEU A 16 -52.69 -30.79 1.54
C LEU A 16 -51.57 -29.77 1.80
N ALA A 17 -50.34 -30.25 1.90
CA ALA A 17 -49.17 -29.43 1.69
C ALA A 17 -49.08 -29.13 0.19
N SER A 18 -49.55 -27.95 -0.22
CA SER A 18 -49.18 -27.34 -1.49
C SER A 18 -47.69 -26.96 -1.42
N GLY A 19 -46.83 -27.96 -1.53
CA GLY A 19 -45.41 -27.76 -1.78
C GLY A 19 -45.25 -27.15 -3.16
N THR A 20 -45.08 -25.83 -3.24
CA THR A 20 -44.59 -25.17 -4.44
C THR A 20 -43.22 -25.77 -4.75
N CYS A 21 -43.14 -26.56 -5.82
CA CYS A 21 -41.91 -27.17 -6.28
C CYS A 21 -41.00 -26.09 -6.86
N PHE A 22 -40.23 -25.40 -6.01
CA PHE A 22 -39.26 -24.37 -6.41
C PHE A 22 -38.13 -24.91 -7.33
N GLY A 23 -38.07 -26.23 -7.58
CA GLY A 23 -37.06 -26.86 -8.42
C GLY A 23 -37.36 -26.87 -9.93
N ALA A 24 -38.60 -26.62 -10.37
CA ALA A 24 -38.95 -26.67 -11.79
C ALA A 24 -38.78 -25.31 -12.48
N LYS A 25 -38.10 -25.29 -13.63
CA LYS A 25 -37.96 -24.09 -14.47
C LYS A 25 -39.33 -23.62 -14.98
N ASN A 26 -39.56 -22.30 -14.99
CA ASN A 26 -40.72 -21.70 -15.61
C ASN A 26 -40.38 -21.21 -17.03
N GLN A 27 -40.36 -22.15 -17.99
CA GLN A 27 -39.91 -21.87 -19.36
C GLN A 27 -40.73 -20.76 -20.03
N ALA A 28 -42.05 -20.74 -19.84
CA ALA A 28 -42.92 -19.72 -20.43
C ALA A 28 -42.52 -18.31 -19.99
N LEU A 29 -42.26 -18.09 -18.68
CA LEU A 29 -41.83 -16.78 -18.18
C LEU A 29 -40.39 -16.43 -18.60
N ILE A 30 -39.51 -17.42 -18.73
CA ILE A 30 -38.15 -17.22 -19.27
C ILE A 30 -38.22 -16.76 -20.73
N ASP A 31 -39.07 -17.36 -21.55
CA ASP A 31 -39.23 -17.00 -22.96
C ASP A 31 -39.80 -15.57 -23.12
N GLU A 32 -40.69 -15.15 -22.22
CA GLU A 32 -41.16 -13.75 -22.18
C GLU A 32 -40.04 -12.75 -21.85
N VAL A 33 -39.08 -13.12 -21.00
CA VAL A 33 -37.89 -12.31 -20.73
C VAL A 33 -36.99 -12.27 -21.97
N GLY A 34 -36.69 -13.43 -22.56
CA GLY A 34 -35.82 -13.53 -23.74
C GLY A 34 -36.36 -12.80 -24.98
N SER A 35 -37.69 -12.68 -25.10
CA SER A 35 -38.35 -11.91 -26.17
C SER A 35 -38.54 -10.42 -25.84
N GLY A 36 -38.19 -9.98 -24.64
CA GLY A 36 -38.37 -8.59 -24.18
C GLY A 36 -39.82 -8.22 -23.83
N LYS A 37 -40.77 -9.16 -23.87
CA LYS A 37 -42.16 -8.94 -23.42
C LYS A 37 -42.21 -8.63 -21.92
N ARG A 38 -41.23 -9.11 -21.16
CA ARG A 38 -41.14 -8.96 -19.71
C ARG A 38 -39.82 -8.29 -19.29
N GLN A 39 -39.94 -7.28 -18.44
CA GLN A 39 -38.83 -6.44 -17.98
C GLN A 39 -38.44 -6.68 -16.50
N GLU A 40 -39.20 -7.53 -15.79
CA GLU A 40 -38.92 -7.96 -14.42
C GLU A 40 -39.01 -9.48 -14.32
N ALA A 41 -38.02 -10.12 -13.70
CA ALA A 41 -37.99 -11.57 -13.51
C ALA A 41 -37.60 -11.99 -12.08
N ARG A 42 -37.93 -13.23 -11.72
CA ARG A 42 -37.46 -13.87 -10.48
C ARG A 42 -36.42 -14.93 -10.81
N ALA A 43 -35.33 -14.97 -10.03
CA ALA A 43 -34.24 -15.92 -10.23
C ALA A 43 -34.72 -17.39 -10.17
N SER A 44 -35.70 -17.69 -9.32
CA SER A 44 -36.29 -19.04 -9.20
C SER A 44 -36.94 -19.55 -10.49
N TRP A 45 -37.26 -18.69 -11.47
CA TRP A 45 -37.78 -19.15 -12.76
C TRP A 45 -36.77 -19.99 -13.55
N TRP A 46 -35.46 -19.74 -13.36
CA TRP A 46 -34.37 -20.55 -13.93
C TRP A 46 -34.07 -21.81 -13.11
N GLY A 47 -34.83 -22.05 -12.05
CA GLY A 47 -34.74 -23.18 -11.14
C GLY A 47 -34.09 -22.82 -9.79
N PHE A 48 -34.14 -23.77 -8.86
CA PHE A 48 -33.44 -23.71 -7.59
C PHE A 48 -32.93 -25.10 -7.22
N ALA A 49 -31.65 -25.18 -6.85
CA ALA A 49 -30.99 -26.40 -6.44
C ALA A 49 -30.32 -26.18 -5.08
N PRO A 50 -30.85 -26.76 -3.99
CA PRO A 50 -30.39 -26.48 -2.63
C PRO A 50 -28.89 -26.72 -2.39
N ALA A 51 -28.26 -27.62 -3.15
CA ALA A 51 -26.84 -27.92 -3.03
C ALA A 51 -25.96 -27.04 -3.93
N ASP A 52 -26.49 -26.57 -5.07
CA ASP A 52 -25.76 -25.78 -6.06
C ASP A 52 -26.71 -25.11 -7.06
N SER A 53 -27.10 -23.88 -6.76
CA SER A 53 -27.93 -23.02 -7.60
C SER A 53 -27.13 -22.15 -8.58
N THR A 54 -25.83 -22.41 -8.78
CA THR A 54 -24.94 -21.57 -9.60
C THR A 54 -25.51 -21.37 -11.01
N ALA A 55 -25.87 -22.46 -11.69
CA ALA A 55 -26.36 -22.39 -13.06
C ALA A 55 -27.68 -21.61 -13.18
N ALA A 56 -28.58 -21.75 -12.20
CA ALA A 56 -29.86 -21.06 -12.20
C ALA A 56 -29.69 -19.55 -11.99
N LEU A 57 -28.95 -19.15 -10.94
CA LEU A 57 -28.72 -17.74 -10.65
C LEU A 57 -27.89 -17.06 -11.75
N GLN A 58 -26.87 -17.74 -12.29
CA GLN A 58 -26.08 -17.19 -13.39
C GLN A 58 -26.94 -17.01 -14.65
N ALA A 59 -27.78 -17.98 -15.01
CA ALA A 59 -28.66 -17.86 -16.18
C ALA A 59 -29.70 -16.73 -16.01
N ALA A 60 -30.19 -16.51 -14.79
CA ALA A 60 -31.10 -15.41 -14.49
C ALA A 60 -30.41 -14.04 -14.69
N ILE A 61 -29.15 -13.91 -14.28
CA ILE A 61 -28.36 -12.69 -14.50
C ILE A 61 -28.02 -12.51 -15.99
N ASP A 62 -27.56 -13.59 -16.65
CA ASP A 62 -27.19 -13.60 -18.07
C ASP A 62 -28.38 -13.31 -19.00
N SER A 63 -29.61 -13.45 -18.52
CA SER A 63 -30.82 -13.05 -19.25
C SER A 63 -30.83 -11.57 -19.63
N GLY A 64 -30.09 -10.73 -18.89
CA GLY A 64 -30.05 -9.29 -19.11
C GLY A 64 -31.37 -8.57 -18.83
N VAL A 65 -32.33 -9.22 -18.14
CA VAL A 65 -33.58 -8.60 -17.75
C VAL A 65 -33.29 -7.32 -16.95
N PRO A 66 -33.96 -6.18 -17.20
CA PRO A 66 -33.61 -4.94 -16.51
C PRO A 66 -33.76 -4.99 -14.99
N LYS A 67 -34.77 -5.71 -14.49
CA LYS A 67 -34.94 -5.95 -13.06
C LYS A 67 -35.00 -7.45 -12.75
N LEU A 68 -34.05 -7.93 -11.97
CA LEU A 68 -33.98 -9.30 -11.50
C LEU A 68 -34.19 -9.36 -9.98
N VAL A 69 -35.20 -10.09 -9.53
CA VAL A 69 -35.44 -10.38 -8.13
C VAL A 69 -34.82 -11.73 -7.78
N VAL A 70 -33.82 -11.75 -6.91
CA VAL A 70 -33.37 -12.98 -6.25
C VAL A 70 -34.32 -13.21 -5.08
N ASP A 71 -35.28 -14.09 -5.29
CA ASP A 71 -36.39 -14.31 -4.37
C ASP A 71 -36.03 -15.24 -3.20
N ASN A 72 -36.70 -15.03 -2.08
CA ASN A 72 -36.53 -15.85 -0.88
C ASN A 72 -37.30 -17.17 -1.04
N VAL A 73 -36.57 -18.22 -1.45
CA VAL A 73 -37.11 -19.58 -1.61
C VAL A 73 -37.15 -20.38 -0.30
N GLY A 74 -36.92 -19.74 0.85
CA GLY A 74 -36.89 -20.38 2.17
C GLY A 74 -35.59 -21.12 2.50
N ALA A 75 -34.57 -21.04 1.63
CA ALA A 75 -33.26 -21.64 1.82
C ALA A 75 -32.16 -20.80 1.14
N PRO A 76 -30.87 -20.94 1.54
CA PRO A 76 -29.78 -20.23 0.89
C PRO A 76 -29.62 -20.60 -0.59
N TRP A 77 -29.33 -19.59 -1.42
CA TRP A 77 -28.81 -19.76 -2.77
C TRP A 77 -27.34 -20.18 -2.68
N ILE A 78 -27.07 -21.49 -2.64
CA ILE A 78 -25.70 -22.00 -2.62
C ILE A 78 -25.09 -21.89 -4.01
N VAL A 79 -23.99 -21.14 -4.17
CA VAL A 79 -23.38 -20.87 -5.48
C VAL A 79 -21.85 -20.92 -5.45
N ASP A 80 -21.24 -21.31 -6.57
CA ASP A 80 -19.86 -20.96 -6.89
C ASP A 80 -19.81 -19.48 -7.36
N ARG A 81 -18.78 -19.06 -8.08
CA ARG A 81 -18.58 -17.69 -8.58
C ARG A 81 -19.70 -17.26 -9.52
N ILE A 82 -20.26 -16.07 -9.26
CA ILE A 82 -21.27 -15.42 -10.09
C ILE A 82 -20.67 -14.20 -10.80
N LYS A 83 -20.96 -14.05 -12.09
CA LYS A 83 -20.59 -12.88 -12.90
C LYS A 83 -21.80 -11.99 -13.12
N LEU A 84 -21.65 -10.70 -12.85
CA LEU A 84 -22.68 -9.69 -13.06
C LEU A 84 -22.74 -9.24 -14.52
N ALA A 85 -23.93 -8.85 -14.97
CA ALA A 85 -24.21 -8.27 -16.28
C ALA A 85 -24.41 -6.75 -16.17
N SER A 86 -24.25 -6.04 -17.29
CA SER A 86 -24.54 -4.59 -17.36
C SER A 86 -26.05 -4.32 -17.45
N ASN A 87 -26.45 -3.08 -17.19
CA ASN A 87 -27.82 -2.58 -17.38
C ASN A 87 -28.90 -3.35 -16.58
N GLN A 88 -28.58 -3.70 -15.34
CA GLN A 88 -29.46 -4.54 -14.52
C GLN A 88 -29.54 -4.03 -13.07
N GLU A 89 -30.77 -3.97 -12.57
CA GLU A 89 -31.10 -3.88 -11.16
C GLU A 89 -31.34 -5.31 -10.62
N ILE A 90 -30.52 -5.75 -9.67
CA ILE A 90 -30.67 -7.01 -8.95
C ILE A 90 -31.14 -6.70 -7.53
N VAL A 91 -32.33 -7.16 -7.20
CA VAL A 91 -32.95 -7.00 -5.88
C VAL A 91 -32.91 -8.34 -5.15
N PHE A 92 -32.21 -8.41 -4.03
CA PHE A 92 -32.22 -9.55 -3.12
C PHE A 92 -33.33 -9.34 -2.09
N GLU A 93 -34.34 -10.22 -2.08
CA GLU A 93 -35.43 -10.11 -1.11
C GLU A 93 -34.94 -10.23 0.34
N LYS A 94 -35.68 -9.65 1.29
CA LYS A 94 -35.37 -9.75 2.71
C LYS A 94 -35.26 -11.21 3.15
N GLY A 95 -34.19 -11.53 3.88
CA GLY A 95 -33.91 -12.88 4.36
C GLY A 95 -33.21 -13.78 3.34
N VAL A 96 -32.98 -13.31 2.10
CA VAL A 96 -32.15 -14.04 1.14
C VAL A 96 -30.73 -14.15 1.66
N VAL A 97 -30.19 -15.36 1.56
CA VAL A 97 -28.76 -15.64 1.76
C VAL A 97 -28.22 -16.22 0.47
N VAL A 98 -27.25 -15.55 -0.16
CA VAL A 98 -26.41 -16.16 -1.19
C VAL A 98 -25.15 -16.66 -0.52
N LEU A 99 -24.90 -17.97 -0.59
CA LEU A 99 -23.86 -18.64 0.19
C LEU A 99 -22.85 -19.31 -0.73
N ALA A 100 -21.57 -19.05 -0.51
CA ALA A 100 -20.49 -19.75 -1.20
C ALA A 100 -20.62 -21.28 -1.04
N LYS A 101 -20.50 -22.01 -2.15
CA LYS A 101 -20.49 -23.46 -2.21
C LYS A 101 -19.30 -24.02 -1.44
N LYS A 102 -19.55 -24.99 -0.56
CA LYS A 102 -18.51 -25.65 0.24
C LYS A 102 -17.50 -26.34 -0.68
N GLY A 103 -16.21 -26.16 -0.41
CA GLY A 103 -15.12 -26.73 -1.21
C GLY A 103 -14.84 -26.02 -2.55
N ALA A 104 -15.60 -25.00 -2.93
CA ALA A 104 -15.35 -24.15 -4.10
C ALA A 104 -14.37 -23.00 -3.77
N PHE A 105 -14.19 -22.02 -4.68
CA PHE A 105 -13.32 -20.84 -4.48
C PHE A 105 -11.83 -21.18 -4.25
N LYS A 106 -11.30 -22.17 -4.97
CA LYS A 106 -9.89 -22.61 -4.84
C LYS A 106 -8.91 -21.59 -5.42
N GLY A 107 -9.31 -20.83 -6.44
CA GLY A 107 -8.50 -19.78 -7.03
C GLY A 107 -8.16 -18.70 -6.02
N LYS A 108 -6.96 -18.12 -6.15
CA LYS A 108 -6.47 -17.09 -5.22
C LYS A 108 -7.23 -15.77 -5.29
N THR A 109 -7.86 -15.50 -6.44
CA THR A 109 -8.57 -14.26 -6.77
C THR A 109 -10.06 -14.50 -7.02
N ASP A 110 -10.59 -15.65 -6.59
CA ASP A 110 -12.00 -16.00 -6.79
C ASP A 110 -12.89 -15.10 -5.91
N ALA A 111 -13.94 -14.51 -6.50
CA ALA A 111 -14.92 -13.72 -5.75
C ALA A 111 -16.33 -14.31 -5.86
N LEU A 112 -17.17 -14.12 -4.82
CA LEU A 112 -18.57 -14.57 -4.86
C LEU A 112 -19.33 -13.89 -6.01
N PHE A 113 -19.19 -12.58 -6.13
CA PHE A 113 -19.69 -11.80 -7.27
C PHE A 113 -18.56 -11.00 -7.94
N THR A 114 -18.52 -11.04 -9.27
CA THR A 114 -17.59 -10.22 -10.07
C THR A 114 -18.32 -9.42 -11.13
N ALA A 115 -18.09 -8.11 -11.16
CA ALA A 115 -18.31 -7.26 -12.33
C ALA A 115 -16.96 -6.83 -12.88
N SER A 116 -16.73 -7.05 -14.17
CA SER A 116 -15.50 -6.66 -14.85
C SER A 116 -15.82 -5.99 -16.17
N LEU A 117 -15.40 -4.72 -16.33
CA LEU A 117 -15.74 -3.87 -17.47
C LEU A 117 -17.25 -3.82 -17.74
N LYS A 118 -18.04 -3.73 -16.66
CA LYS A 118 -19.50 -3.63 -16.70
C LYS A 118 -19.96 -2.24 -16.32
N LYS A 119 -21.22 -1.93 -16.65
CA LYS A 119 -21.81 -0.64 -16.32
C LYS A 119 -23.29 -0.73 -15.99
N ASP A 120 -23.80 0.29 -15.33
CA ASP A 120 -25.23 0.46 -15.07
C ASP A 120 -25.79 -0.73 -14.26
N ILE A 121 -25.17 -0.98 -13.09
CA ILE A 121 -25.54 -2.10 -12.20
C ILE A 121 -26.09 -1.52 -10.89
N THR A 122 -27.23 -2.05 -10.44
CA THR A 122 -27.69 -1.82 -9.07
C THR A 122 -27.84 -3.16 -8.36
N LEU A 123 -27.19 -3.32 -7.22
CA LEU A 123 -27.42 -4.43 -6.29
C LEU A 123 -28.12 -3.85 -5.06
N SER A 124 -29.33 -4.32 -4.73
CA SER A 124 -30.04 -3.88 -3.52
C SER A 124 -30.53 -5.07 -2.71
N GLY A 125 -30.42 -5.02 -1.39
CA GLY A 125 -30.83 -6.16 -0.56
C GLY A 125 -30.89 -5.86 0.93
N TYR A 126 -31.83 -5.01 1.33
CA TYR A 126 -32.06 -4.66 2.74
C TYR A 126 -32.50 -5.90 3.54
N GLY A 127 -31.60 -6.39 4.39
CA GLY A 127 -31.79 -7.62 5.15
C GLY A 127 -31.46 -8.90 4.37
N ALA A 128 -30.74 -8.79 3.25
CA ALA A 128 -30.13 -9.91 2.53
C ALA A 128 -28.63 -10.02 2.86
N THR A 129 -28.09 -11.23 2.77
CA THR A 129 -26.68 -11.53 3.06
C THR A 129 -26.01 -12.21 1.87
N LEU A 130 -24.87 -11.70 1.44
CA LEU A 130 -23.93 -12.39 0.56
C LEU A 130 -22.77 -12.91 1.43
N ARG A 131 -22.73 -14.22 1.65
CA ARG A 131 -21.84 -14.85 2.63
C ARG A 131 -20.90 -15.84 1.97
N MET A 132 -19.63 -15.79 2.34
CA MET A 132 -18.63 -16.78 1.96
C MET A 132 -18.31 -17.72 3.13
N ARG A 133 -17.17 -18.42 3.09
CA ARG A 133 -16.77 -19.38 4.13
C ARG A 133 -15.33 -19.13 4.58
N LYS A 134 -15.05 -17.98 5.20
CA LYS A 134 -13.72 -17.58 5.68
C LYS A 134 -12.95 -18.71 6.35
N ALA A 135 -13.61 -19.44 7.25
CA ALA A 135 -13.02 -20.56 7.97
C ALA A 135 -12.49 -21.69 7.05
N ASP A 136 -13.14 -21.93 5.91
CA ASP A 136 -12.67 -22.93 4.94
C ASP A 136 -11.34 -22.49 4.33
N TYR A 137 -11.22 -21.20 3.95
CA TYR A 137 -10.08 -20.65 3.21
C TYR A 137 -8.80 -20.53 4.02
N THR A 138 -8.89 -20.66 5.35
CA THR A 138 -7.75 -20.62 6.27
C THR A 138 -7.19 -22.01 6.61
N THR A 139 -7.72 -23.07 6.00
CA THR A 139 -7.25 -24.46 6.18
C THR A 139 -6.24 -24.87 5.10
N ASP A 140 -5.52 -25.96 5.33
CA ASP A 140 -4.58 -26.54 4.34
C ASP A 140 -5.26 -27.05 3.06
N ALA A 141 -6.60 -27.15 3.05
CA ALA A 141 -7.35 -27.47 1.85
C ALA A 141 -7.30 -26.34 0.80
N TYR A 142 -6.83 -25.15 1.15
CA TYR A 142 -6.75 -24.00 0.27
C TYR A 142 -5.34 -23.45 0.24
N GLU A 143 -4.89 -23.08 -0.96
CA GLU A 143 -3.67 -22.28 -1.06
C GLU A 143 -3.91 -20.91 -0.39
N LYS A 144 -2.94 -20.47 0.42
CA LYS A 144 -2.98 -19.17 1.07
C LYS A 144 -3.14 -18.07 0.02
N ALA A 145 -4.14 -17.22 0.23
CA ALA A 145 -4.44 -16.10 -0.65
C ALA A 145 -5.18 -15.02 0.14
N GLU A 146 -5.01 -13.79 -0.30
CA GLU A 146 -5.59 -12.61 0.35
C GLU A 146 -6.74 -12.01 -0.47
N TRP A 147 -7.08 -12.60 -1.63
CA TRP A 147 -7.96 -11.99 -2.65
C TRP A 147 -9.24 -12.78 -2.96
N ARG A 148 -9.74 -13.55 -1.99
CA ARG A 148 -11.03 -14.24 -2.13
C ARG A 148 -12.19 -13.35 -1.67
N HIS A 149 -12.62 -12.43 -2.54
CA HIS A 149 -13.53 -11.33 -2.17
C HIS A 149 -15.02 -11.70 -2.18
N THR A 150 -15.87 -10.99 -1.43
CA THR A 150 -17.32 -11.14 -1.61
C THR A 150 -17.79 -10.46 -2.90
N LEU A 151 -17.43 -9.20 -3.11
CA LEU A 151 -17.79 -8.44 -4.31
C LEU A 151 -16.54 -7.81 -4.94
N ALA A 152 -16.26 -8.14 -6.20
CA ALA A 152 -15.20 -7.51 -6.99
C ALA A 152 -15.79 -6.65 -8.11
N LEU A 153 -15.51 -5.35 -8.08
CA LEU A 153 -15.82 -4.38 -9.13
C LEU A 153 -14.53 -3.98 -9.82
N LEU A 154 -14.36 -4.36 -11.09
CA LEU A 154 -13.11 -4.16 -11.83
C LEU A 154 -13.36 -3.28 -13.05
N SER A 155 -12.82 -2.05 -13.04
CA SER A 155 -13.02 -1.07 -14.12
C SER A 155 -14.49 -0.91 -14.55
N CYS A 156 -15.40 -0.80 -13.59
CA CYS A 156 -16.84 -0.68 -13.82
C CYS A 156 -17.30 0.78 -13.75
N ASP A 157 -18.42 1.10 -14.40
CA ASP A 157 -18.99 2.45 -14.41
C ASP A 157 -20.46 2.45 -13.94
N ASN A 158 -20.87 3.42 -13.13
CA ASN A 158 -22.24 3.54 -12.64
C ASN A 158 -22.73 2.26 -11.93
N VAL A 159 -22.14 1.96 -10.77
CA VAL A 159 -22.51 0.80 -9.94
C VAL A 159 -23.02 1.26 -8.58
N LYS A 160 -24.16 0.69 -8.18
CA LYS A 160 -24.85 0.96 -6.91
C LYS A 160 -24.95 -0.30 -6.08
N VAL A 161 -24.63 -0.23 -4.78
CA VAL A 161 -24.69 -1.35 -3.83
C VAL A 161 -25.39 -0.90 -2.56
N TYR A 162 -26.59 -1.42 -2.30
CA TYR A 162 -27.50 -0.91 -1.26
C TYR A 162 -27.99 -1.96 -0.28
N GLY A 163 -27.88 -1.68 1.02
CA GLY A 163 -28.58 -2.43 2.08
C GLY A 163 -28.05 -3.83 2.39
N LEU A 164 -27.00 -4.28 1.69
CA LEU A 164 -26.49 -5.65 1.76
C LEU A 164 -25.58 -5.88 2.97
N THR A 165 -25.65 -7.08 3.54
CA THR A 165 -24.58 -7.61 4.40
C THR A 165 -23.65 -8.50 3.57
N LEU A 166 -22.37 -8.14 3.51
CA LEU A 166 -21.28 -8.92 2.93
C LEU A 166 -20.50 -9.56 4.08
N ALA A 167 -20.34 -10.87 4.08
CA ALA A 167 -19.78 -11.57 5.24
C ALA A 167 -18.79 -12.70 4.89
N ASP A 168 -17.82 -12.91 5.78
CA ASP A 168 -17.00 -14.12 5.86
C ASP A 168 -16.19 -14.43 4.60
N SER A 169 -15.65 -13.41 3.92
CA SER A 169 -14.77 -13.63 2.75
C SER A 169 -13.35 -14.06 3.15
N GLY A 170 -12.65 -14.71 2.22
CA GLY A 170 -11.22 -15.07 2.36
C GLY A 170 -10.26 -13.95 1.96
N GLY A 171 -10.80 -12.82 1.50
CA GLY A 171 -10.08 -11.59 1.19
C GLY A 171 -10.86 -10.40 1.71
N ASP A 172 -11.24 -9.50 0.81
CA ASP A 172 -11.98 -8.27 1.15
C ASP A 172 -13.49 -8.45 1.02
N GLY A 173 -14.28 -7.61 1.70
CA GLY A 173 -15.73 -7.55 1.50
C GLY A 173 -16.09 -6.97 0.13
N ILE A 174 -15.60 -5.76 -0.15
CA ILE A 174 -15.71 -5.11 -1.45
C ILE A 174 -14.31 -4.76 -1.97
N TYR A 175 -14.02 -5.17 -3.20
CA TYR A 175 -12.79 -4.83 -3.90
C TYR A 175 -13.12 -3.96 -5.12
N ILE A 176 -12.64 -2.71 -5.13
CA ILE A 176 -12.78 -1.76 -6.24
C ILE A 176 -11.44 -1.64 -6.96
N GLY A 177 -11.30 -2.46 -8.01
CA GLY A 177 -10.06 -2.70 -8.71
C GLY A 177 -10.06 -2.32 -10.18
N VAL A 178 -9.02 -2.77 -10.88
CA VAL A 178 -8.79 -2.47 -12.29
C VAL A 178 -8.72 -3.77 -13.08
N ALA A 179 -9.61 -3.93 -14.07
CA ALA A 179 -9.49 -4.98 -15.08
C ALA A 179 -8.62 -4.53 -16.27
N LYS A 180 -8.60 -3.23 -16.57
CA LYS A 180 -7.84 -2.64 -17.68
C LYS A 180 -7.05 -1.44 -17.20
N ARG A 181 -5.71 -1.49 -17.33
CA ARG A 181 -4.81 -0.42 -16.90
C ARG A 181 -5.26 0.94 -17.41
N GLY A 182 -5.28 1.93 -16.51
CA GLY A 182 -5.71 3.30 -16.79
C GLY A 182 -7.23 3.52 -16.82
N VAL A 183 -8.04 2.46 -16.64
CA VAL A 183 -9.50 2.54 -16.53
C VAL A 183 -9.90 2.29 -15.07
N PRO A 184 -10.19 3.34 -14.28
CA PRO A 184 -10.66 3.18 -12.91
C PRO A 184 -12.09 2.62 -12.90
N CYS A 185 -12.60 2.24 -11.72
CA CYS A 185 -14.04 2.25 -11.53
C CYS A 185 -14.53 3.71 -11.46
N SER A 186 -15.69 4.01 -12.05
CA SER A 186 -16.28 5.36 -12.00
C SER A 186 -17.73 5.36 -11.56
N ASN A 187 -18.15 6.43 -10.88
CA ASN A 187 -19.54 6.64 -10.46
C ASN A 187 -20.06 5.45 -9.61
N ILE A 188 -19.36 5.17 -8.51
CA ILE A 188 -19.68 4.05 -7.62
C ILE A 188 -20.37 4.59 -6.37
N HIS A 189 -21.51 3.99 -6.01
CA HIS A 189 -22.25 4.35 -4.80
C HIS A 189 -22.51 3.12 -3.93
N ILE A 190 -21.92 3.09 -2.74
CA ILE A 190 -22.13 2.06 -1.73
C ILE A 190 -22.87 2.69 -0.56
N LYS A 191 -24.04 2.16 -0.17
CA LYS A 191 -24.88 2.74 0.87
C LYS A 191 -25.58 1.69 1.72
N ASP A 192 -25.70 1.94 3.03
CA ASP A 192 -26.38 1.06 3.98
C ASP A 192 -25.79 -0.37 3.99
N VAL A 193 -24.50 -0.51 3.70
CA VAL A 193 -23.84 -1.81 3.60
C VAL A 193 -23.15 -2.19 4.91
N VAL A 194 -23.14 -3.48 5.23
CA VAL A 194 -22.35 -4.04 6.33
C VAL A 194 -21.32 -5.01 5.76
N CYS A 195 -20.03 -4.71 5.94
CA CYS A 195 -18.92 -5.63 5.70
C CYS A 195 -18.50 -6.24 7.04
N ASP A 196 -18.67 -7.55 7.21
CA ASP A 196 -18.46 -8.25 8.48
C ASP A 196 -17.51 -9.45 8.35
N ASN A 197 -16.52 -9.49 9.25
CA ASN A 197 -15.63 -10.63 9.46
C ASN A 197 -14.86 -11.06 8.19
N HIS A 198 -14.32 -10.11 7.44
CA HIS A 198 -13.48 -10.40 6.29
C HIS A 198 -12.06 -10.79 6.70
N HIS A 199 -11.35 -11.53 5.85
CA HIS A 199 -10.01 -12.02 6.16
C HIS A 199 -8.94 -10.94 5.99
N ARG A 200 -9.08 -10.03 5.01
CA ARG A 200 -8.08 -9.01 4.69
C ARG A 200 -8.56 -7.58 4.93
N GLN A 201 -9.65 -7.14 4.30
CA GLN A 201 -10.24 -5.80 4.51
C GLN A 201 -11.77 -5.84 4.50
N GLY A 202 -12.41 -4.84 5.10
CA GLY A 202 -13.83 -4.57 4.82
C GLY A 202 -14.02 -4.10 3.37
N ILE A 203 -13.28 -3.06 2.96
CA ILE A 203 -13.29 -2.50 1.61
C ILE A 203 -11.86 -2.18 1.17
N SER A 204 -11.51 -2.48 -0.08
CA SER A 204 -10.27 -2.03 -0.74
C SER A 204 -10.58 -1.19 -1.96
N VAL A 205 -9.95 -0.01 -2.04
CA VAL A 205 -10.09 0.92 -3.17
C VAL A 205 -8.74 1.11 -3.84
N ILE A 206 -8.58 0.49 -5.01
CA ILE A 206 -7.35 0.57 -5.80
C ILE A 206 -7.39 1.75 -6.77
N SER A 207 -8.53 1.93 -7.46
CA SER A 207 -8.68 2.96 -8.49
C SER A 207 -10.15 3.32 -8.67
N ALA A 208 -10.51 4.54 -8.29
CA ALA A 208 -11.87 5.06 -8.36
C ALA A 208 -11.91 6.55 -8.75
N GLU A 209 -12.96 6.91 -9.49
CA GLU A 209 -13.32 8.29 -9.83
C GLU A 209 -14.81 8.51 -9.55
N ASN A 210 -15.16 9.49 -8.71
CA ASN A 210 -16.54 9.70 -8.21
C ASN A 210 -17.06 8.48 -7.43
N LEU A 211 -16.45 8.23 -6.27
CA LEU A 211 -16.86 7.17 -5.34
C LEU A 211 -17.58 7.81 -4.15
N LEU A 212 -18.79 7.35 -3.86
CA LEU A 212 -19.53 7.69 -2.64
C LEU A 212 -19.77 6.43 -1.82
N ILE A 213 -19.32 6.43 -0.57
CA ILE A 213 -19.63 5.40 0.43
C ILE A 213 -20.36 6.10 1.57
N GLU A 214 -21.62 5.76 1.81
CA GLU A 214 -22.41 6.36 2.89
C GLU A 214 -23.07 5.32 3.79
N ASP A 215 -23.25 5.66 5.07
CA ASP A 215 -24.03 4.87 6.04
C ASP A 215 -23.58 3.38 6.12
N THR A 216 -22.27 3.15 6.01
CA THR A 216 -21.67 1.81 5.87
C THR A 216 -20.92 1.40 7.14
N VAL A 217 -21.04 0.13 7.53
CA VAL A 217 -20.34 -0.46 8.68
C VAL A 217 -19.29 -1.46 8.21
N MET A 218 -18.04 -1.30 8.65
CA MET A 218 -16.94 -2.23 8.38
C MET A 218 -16.37 -2.77 9.69
N LYS A 219 -16.57 -4.06 9.98
CA LYS A 219 -16.24 -4.61 11.30
C LYS A 219 -15.68 -6.02 11.30
N ASN A 220 -14.98 -6.33 12.40
CA ASN A 220 -14.46 -7.66 12.72
C ASN A 220 -13.43 -8.21 11.71
N THR A 221 -12.77 -7.35 10.92
CA THR A 221 -11.74 -7.79 9.98
C THR A 221 -10.53 -8.34 10.72
N ALA A 222 -10.16 -9.59 10.40
CA ALA A 222 -9.06 -10.32 11.05
C ALA A 222 -8.56 -11.47 10.16
N GLY A 223 -7.25 -11.62 10.00
CA GLY A 223 -6.66 -12.67 9.18
C GLY A 223 -5.32 -12.29 8.57
N THR A 224 -5.34 -11.58 7.44
CA THR A 224 -4.16 -11.14 6.71
C THR A 224 -4.08 -9.62 6.64
N ASN A 225 -2.88 -9.08 6.86
CA ASN A 225 -2.64 -7.63 6.84
C ASN A 225 -3.13 -7.00 5.52
N PRO A 226 -3.69 -5.78 5.56
CA PRO A 226 -3.70 -4.84 6.70
C PRO A 226 -4.74 -5.10 7.80
N GLN A 227 -5.79 -5.91 7.57
CA GLN A 227 -6.87 -6.20 8.53
C GLN A 227 -7.70 -4.97 8.94
N ALA A 228 -7.78 -3.96 8.09
CA ALA A 228 -8.50 -2.71 8.27
C ALA A 228 -9.99 -2.76 7.87
N GLY A 229 -10.75 -1.75 8.32
CA GLY A 229 -12.12 -1.54 7.85
C GLY A 229 -12.15 -1.12 6.38
N ILE A 230 -11.29 -0.18 6.00
CA ILE A 230 -11.07 0.22 4.61
C ILE A 230 -9.62 0.60 4.35
N ASP A 231 -9.13 0.32 3.14
CA ASP A 231 -7.84 0.82 2.65
C ASP A 231 -7.96 1.41 1.23
N PHE A 232 -7.47 2.65 1.08
CA PHE A 232 -7.22 3.27 -0.22
C PHE A 232 -5.77 2.96 -0.61
N GLU A 233 -5.59 1.94 -1.46
CA GLU A 233 -4.30 1.29 -1.72
C GLU A 233 -4.06 1.09 -3.22
N PRO A 234 -3.78 2.18 -3.99
CA PRO A 234 -3.38 2.04 -5.37
C PRO A 234 -2.10 1.19 -5.45
N ASN A 235 -1.99 0.37 -6.48
CA ASN A 235 -0.81 -0.43 -6.82
C ASN A 235 0.24 0.33 -7.62
N HIS A 236 -0.14 1.37 -8.38
CA HIS A 236 0.79 2.09 -9.26
C HIS A 236 0.38 3.53 -9.57
N PRO A 237 1.31 4.40 -10.03
CA PRO A 237 1.05 5.83 -10.21
C PRO A 237 -0.08 6.21 -11.17
N GLY A 238 -0.44 5.33 -12.11
CA GLY A 238 -1.50 5.56 -13.09
C GLY A 238 -2.92 5.29 -12.59
N GLU A 239 -3.10 4.82 -11.35
CA GLU A 239 -4.42 4.66 -10.73
C GLU A 239 -4.92 5.99 -10.15
N ARG A 240 -6.23 6.06 -9.91
CA ARG A 240 -6.92 7.30 -9.57
C ARG A 240 -7.65 7.15 -8.25
N LEU A 241 -7.59 8.18 -7.41
CA LEU A 241 -8.42 8.32 -6.21
C LEU A 241 -9.02 9.72 -6.25
N VAL A 242 -9.96 9.93 -7.17
CA VAL A 242 -10.49 11.25 -7.51
C VAL A 242 -11.95 11.32 -7.11
N ASN A 243 -12.29 12.32 -6.28
CA ASN A 243 -13.64 12.56 -5.76
C ASN A 243 -14.18 11.33 -5.01
N CYS A 244 -13.40 10.84 -4.05
CA CYS A 244 -13.79 9.75 -3.17
C CYS A 244 -14.33 10.32 -1.86
N VAL A 245 -15.60 10.07 -1.55
CA VAL A 245 -16.26 10.56 -0.33
C VAL A 245 -16.75 9.37 0.48
N MET A 246 -16.43 9.40 1.78
CA MET A 246 -17.07 8.55 2.79
C MET A 246 -17.86 9.43 3.74
N ARG A 247 -19.11 9.07 4.04
CA ARG A 247 -19.91 9.80 5.04
C ARG A 247 -20.71 8.89 5.96
N ASN A 248 -20.83 9.26 7.23
CA ASN A 248 -21.60 8.52 8.24
C ASN A 248 -21.18 7.04 8.38
N CYS A 249 -19.92 6.70 8.08
CA CYS A 249 -19.45 5.33 8.15
C CYS A 249 -18.95 4.97 9.55
N LEU A 250 -19.09 3.71 9.95
CA LEU A 250 -18.54 3.15 11.18
C LEU A 250 -17.53 2.07 10.84
N SER A 251 -16.32 2.17 11.38
CA SER A 251 -15.29 1.14 11.30
C SER A 251 -14.89 0.70 12.71
N GLU A 252 -15.16 -0.55 13.06
CA GLU A 252 -15.01 -1.03 14.44
C GLU A 252 -14.44 -2.45 14.55
N ASN A 253 -13.75 -2.72 15.66
CA ASN A 253 -13.25 -4.04 16.03
C ASN A 253 -12.40 -4.72 14.94
N ASN A 254 -11.66 -3.93 14.15
CA ASN A 254 -10.75 -4.45 13.16
C ASN A 254 -9.39 -4.72 13.81
N VAL A 255 -8.72 -5.82 13.45
CA VAL A 255 -7.36 -6.11 13.98
C VAL A 255 -6.36 -5.07 13.47
N GLY A 256 -6.55 -4.61 12.23
CA GLY A 256 -5.87 -3.48 11.60
C GLY A 256 -6.54 -2.14 11.90
N GLY A 257 -6.34 -1.17 11.00
CA GLY A 257 -6.82 0.20 11.16
C GLY A 257 -8.31 0.39 10.92
N ALA A 258 -8.89 1.49 11.40
CA ALA A 258 -10.26 1.84 11.04
C ALA A 258 -10.34 2.36 9.59
N TYR A 259 -9.53 3.36 9.25
CA TYR A 259 -9.42 3.97 7.92
C TYR A 259 -7.95 4.10 7.51
N ALA A 260 -7.53 3.32 6.50
CA ALA A 260 -6.19 3.37 5.94
C ALA A 260 -6.19 4.03 4.55
N LEU A 261 -5.18 4.88 4.31
CA LEU A 261 -4.88 5.49 3.03
C LEU A 261 -3.41 5.19 2.72
N TYR A 262 -3.13 3.98 2.23
CA TYR A 262 -1.80 3.56 1.77
C TYR A 262 -1.57 4.02 0.32
N VAL A 263 -1.30 5.31 0.12
CA VAL A 263 -1.15 5.91 -1.23
C VAL A 263 0.31 6.05 -1.67
N VAL A 264 1.22 5.29 -1.07
CA VAL A 264 2.66 5.26 -1.41
C VAL A 264 2.90 5.04 -2.91
N PRO A 265 2.13 4.19 -3.62
CA PRO A 265 2.37 3.98 -5.05
C PRO A 265 1.99 5.15 -5.96
N LEU A 266 1.28 6.17 -5.46
CA LEU A 266 1.06 7.42 -6.19
C LEU A 266 2.32 8.29 -6.16
N ASN A 267 2.50 9.13 -7.17
CA ASN A 267 3.62 10.07 -7.25
C ASN A 267 3.21 11.35 -8.02
N GLY A 268 4.17 12.22 -8.33
CA GLY A 268 3.92 13.49 -9.01
C GLY A 268 3.36 13.38 -10.43
N THR A 269 3.41 12.20 -11.05
CA THR A 269 2.76 11.92 -12.35
C THR A 269 1.31 11.45 -12.21
N SER A 270 0.90 11.05 -11.00
CA SER A 270 -0.48 10.68 -10.71
C SER A 270 -1.42 11.88 -10.87
N LYS A 271 -2.68 11.59 -11.23
CA LYS A 271 -3.75 12.58 -11.11
C LYS A 271 -3.86 13.02 -9.64
N PRO A 272 -4.07 14.32 -9.36
CA PRO A 272 -4.27 14.78 -8.00
C PRO A 272 -5.41 14.01 -7.33
N MET A 273 -5.14 13.45 -6.15
CA MET A 273 -6.16 12.72 -5.40
C MET A 273 -7.08 13.67 -4.63
N SER A 274 -8.33 13.27 -4.41
CA SER A 274 -9.26 13.97 -3.53
C SER A 274 -10.08 12.95 -2.74
N ILE A 275 -9.84 12.90 -1.42
CA ILE A 275 -10.53 12.01 -0.49
C ILE A 275 -11.15 12.85 0.62
N ARG A 276 -12.43 12.61 0.93
CA ARG A 276 -13.15 13.24 2.03
C ARG A 276 -13.80 12.21 2.93
N LEU A 277 -13.57 12.31 4.24
CA LEU A 277 -14.29 11.58 5.28
C LEU A 277 -15.15 12.59 6.05
N GLU A 278 -16.45 12.34 6.16
CA GLU A 278 -17.41 13.21 6.84
C GLU A 278 -18.22 12.44 7.87
N ASN A 279 -18.24 12.89 9.13
CA ASN A 279 -19.03 12.26 10.18
C ASN A 279 -18.77 10.74 10.31
N CYS A 280 -17.52 10.31 10.08
CA CYS A 280 -17.12 8.91 10.18
C CYS A 280 -16.60 8.58 11.58
N ARG A 281 -16.75 7.32 12.01
CA ARG A 281 -16.28 6.86 13.33
C ARG A 281 -15.37 5.64 13.22
N GLY A 282 -14.17 5.74 13.78
CA GLY A 282 -13.23 4.64 13.92
C GLY A 282 -13.06 4.25 15.38
N THR A 283 -13.30 2.98 15.74
CA THR A 283 -13.10 2.52 17.13
C THR A 283 -12.56 1.09 17.23
N THR A 284 -12.01 0.75 18.39
CA THR A 284 -11.51 -0.60 18.76
C THR A 284 -10.58 -1.25 17.72
N SER A 285 -9.92 -0.42 16.91
CA SER A 285 -9.00 -0.78 15.82
C SER A 285 -7.55 -0.48 16.21
N SER A 286 -6.56 -0.94 15.44
CA SER A 286 -5.15 -0.68 15.74
C SER A 286 -4.77 0.79 15.65
N PHE A 287 -5.42 1.56 14.79
CA PHE A 287 -5.36 3.02 14.68
C PHE A 287 -6.68 3.54 14.12
N GLY A 288 -6.94 4.85 14.24
CA GLY A 288 -8.14 5.48 13.67
C GLY A 288 -7.98 5.76 12.18
N LEU A 289 -7.30 6.85 11.86
CA LEU A 289 -6.92 7.25 10.50
C LEU A 289 -5.41 7.08 10.31
N ASN A 290 -5.00 6.46 9.20
CA ASN A 290 -3.61 6.46 8.76
C ASN A 290 -3.50 6.92 7.31
N LEU A 291 -2.84 8.06 7.09
CA LEU A 291 -2.44 8.53 5.76
C LEU A 291 -0.93 8.34 5.61
N LEU A 292 -0.54 7.51 4.64
CA LEU A 292 0.86 7.30 4.30
C LEU A 292 1.07 7.54 2.82
N THR A 293 1.93 8.50 2.49
CA THR A 293 2.23 8.87 1.11
C THR A 293 3.68 8.60 0.75
N SER A 294 3.97 8.56 -0.55
CA SER A 294 5.33 8.84 -1.01
C SER A 294 5.66 10.32 -0.79
N ASN A 295 6.95 10.64 -0.77
CA ASN A 295 7.45 11.98 -0.54
C ASN A 295 8.75 12.15 -1.34
N GLY A 296 8.64 12.74 -2.52
CA GLY A 296 9.72 12.95 -3.48
C GLY A 296 10.06 11.72 -4.32
N GLY A 297 11.31 11.65 -4.77
CA GLY A 297 11.83 10.58 -5.62
C GLY A 297 11.67 10.82 -7.13
N GLU A 298 12.09 9.82 -7.91
CA GLU A 298 11.95 9.80 -9.37
C GLU A 298 10.47 9.66 -9.74
N GLY A 299 9.85 10.78 -10.13
CA GLY A 299 8.40 10.92 -10.31
C GLY A 299 7.78 11.99 -9.40
N GLY A 300 8.50 12.43 -8.36
CA GLY A 300 8.09 13.48 -7.43
C GLY A 300 6.95 13.09 -6.48
N SER A 301 6.58 14.02 -5.59
CA SER A 301 5.51 13.81 -4.61
C SER A 301 4.09 13.82 -5.22
N PRO A 302 3.18 12.97 -4.71
CA PRO A 302 1.77 12.97 -5.10
C PRO A 302 1.13 14.30 -4.75
N ARG A 303 0.07 14.63 -5.47
CA ARG A 303 -0.69 15.88 -5.30
C ARG A 303 -2.09 15.56 -4.85
N GLY A 304 -2.74 16.49 -4.16
CA GLY A 304 -4.16 16.35 -3.88
C GLY A 304 -4.62 16.94 -2.55
N THR A 305 -5.77 16.45 -2.12
CA THR A 305 -6.43 16.87 -0.88
C THR A 305 -6.93 15.65 -0.10
N VAL A 306 -6.81 15.73 1.22
CA VAL A 306 -7.50 14.83 2.16
C VAL A 306 -8.23 15.69 3.17
N GLU A 307 -9.56 15.57 3.20
CA GLU A 307 -10.41 16.26 4.16
C GLU A 307 -11.04 15.27 5.13
N VAL A 308 -10.98 15.58 6.41
CA VAL A 308 -11.56 14.77 7.48
C VAL A 308 -12.37 15.71 8.35
N VAL A 309 -13.69 15.57 8.33
CA VAL A 309 -14.62 16.54 8.91
C VAL A 309 -15.57 15.84 9.86
N ASP A 310 -15.67 16.34 11.09
CA ASP A 310 -16.59 15.86 12.13
C ASP A 310 -16.44 14.35 12.43
N CYS A 311 -15.26 13.79 12.21
CA CYS A 311 -14.98 12.38 12.45
C CYS A 311 -14.55 12.12 13.90
N THR A 312 -14.83 10.91 14.41
CA THR A 312 -14.41 10.47 15.74
C THR A 312 -13.50 9.24 15.66
N PHE A 313 -12.30 9.33 16.20
CA PHE A 313 -11.36 8.22 16.35
C PHE A 313 -11.15 7.93 17.84
N ALA A 314 -11.68 6.82 18.33
CA ALA A 314 -11.72 6.55 19.76
C ALA A 314 -11.39 5.11 20.15
N ASN A 315 -10.80 4.91 21.32
CA ASN A 315 -10.51 3.57 21.88
C ASN A 315 -9.65 2.69 20.95
N THR A 316 -8.74 3.30 20.19
CA THR A 316 -7.82 2.57 19.30
C THR A 316 -6.60 2.09 20.08
N ARG A 317 -6.06 0.92 19.71
CA ARG A 317 -4.87 0.34 20.38
C ARG A 317 -3.62 1.20 20.19
N GLY A 318 -3.52 1.91 19.06
CA GLY A 318 -2.50 2.90 18.73
C GLY A 318 -3.09 4.30 18.61
N ALA A 319 -2.38 5.20 17.93
CA ALA A 319 -2.80 6.58 17.74
C ALA A 319 -4.14 6.69 17.00
N GLY A 320 -4.89 7.75 17.29
CA GLY A 320 -6.16 8.04 16.62
C GLY A 320 -5.92 8.54 15.19
N ILE A 321 -4.89 9.36 14.99
CA ILE A 321 -4.52 9.90 13.68
C ILE A 321 -3.02 9.71 13.46
N ILE A 322 -2.66 9.14 12.31
CA ILE A 322 -1.29 8.95 11.87
C ILE A 322 -1.15 9.57 10.48
N LEU A 323 -0.28 10.57 10.34
CA LEU A 323 0.02 11.20 9.05
C LEU A 323 1.52 11.04 8.79
N THR A 324 1.86 10.32 7.72
CA THR A 324 3.24 10.00 7.40
C THR A 324 3.59 10.46 6.00
N ASN A 325 4.73 11.14 5.85
CA ASN A 325 5.29 11.59 4.56
C ASN A 325 4.46 12.61 3.76
N VAL A 326 3.44 13.24 4.36
CA VAL A 326 2.57 14.22 3.70
C VAL A 326 3.40 15.36 3.07
N PRO A 327 3.50 15.48 1.73
CA PRO A 327 4.37 16.45 1.08
C PRO A 327 3.77 17.86 1.15
N ALA A 328 4.40 18.75 1.94
CA ALA A 328 3.79 20.00 2.42
C ALA A 328 3.20 20.90 1.34
N LYS A 329 3.91 21.02 0.21
CA LYS A 329 3.55 21.94 -0.88
C LYS A 329 2.74 21.28 -2.00
N ARG A 330 2.42 19.99 -1.86
CA ARG A 330 1.85 19.17 -2.94
C ARG A 330 0.52 18.56 -2.53
N MET A 331 0.35 18.25 -1.25
CA MET A 331 -0.88 17.69 -0.72
C MET A 331 -1.35 18.50 0.49
N ALA A 332 -2.62 18.91 0.47
CA ALA A 332 -3.25 19.61 1.59
C ALA A 332 -4.09 18.61 2.41
N VAL A 333 -3.86 18.57 3.72
CA VAL A 333 -4.63 17.76 4.66
C VAL A 333 -5.37 18.68 5.61
N ARG A 334 -6.69 18.61 5.61
CA ARG A 334 -7.55 19.38 6.51
C ARG A 334 -8.31 18.44 7.42
N ILE A 335 -8.14 18.61 8.74
CA ILE A 335 -8.84 17.85 9.77
C ILE A 335 -9.65 18.86 10.59
N ALA A 336 -10.98 18.81 10.50
CA ALA A 336 -11.87 19.82 11.07
C ALA A 336 -12.93 19.19 11.95
N GLY A 337 -13.19 19.76 13.14
CA GLY A 337 -14.24 19.30 14.06
C GLY A 337 -14.06 17.87 14.58
N CYS A 338 -12.90 17.26 14.34
CA CYS A 338 -12.68 15.85 14.65
C CYS A 338 -12.39 15.62 16.13
N THR A 339 -12.79 14.46 16.65
CA THR A 339 -12.52 14.03 18.02
C THR A 339 -11.55 12.85 18.03
N VAL A 340 -10.46 12.96 18.80
CA VAL A 340 -9.56 11.84 19.13
C VAL A 340 -9.67 11.55 20.62
N ALA A 341 -10.12 10.35 21.00
CA ALA A 341 -10.44 10.06 22.40
C ALA A 341 -9.95 8.68 22.89
N ASN A 342 -9.32 8.65 24.07
CA ASN A 342 -8.94 7.40 24.76
C ASN A 342 -8.12 6.43 23.88
N VAL A 343 -7.21 6.97 23.08
CA VAL A 343 -6.39 6.21 22.14
C VAL A 343 -5.06 5.82 22.76
N ALA A 344 -4.44 4.76 22.27
CA ALA A 344 -3.12 4.31 22.71
C ALA A 344 -3.01 4.14 24.24
N ALA A 345 -4.05 3.58 24.87
CA ALA A 345 -4.18 3.48 26.33
C ALA A 345 -3.12 2.59 27.00
N GLU A 346 -2.48 1.70 26.24
CA GLU A 346 -1.39 0.84 26.72
C GLU A 346 -0.01 1.27 26.18
N ARG A 347 0.08 2.44 25.52
CA ARG A 347 1.29 2.90 24.81
C ARG A 347 1.61 4.35 25.20
N PRO A 348 2.20 4.60 26.38
CA PRO A 348 2.43 5.95 26.89
C PRO A 348 3.34 6.80 25.99
N LYS A 349 4.21 6.19 25.17
CA LYS A 349 5.09 6.88 24.22
C LYS A 349 4.43 7.25 22.89
N THR A 350 3.20 6.78 22.63
CA THR A 350 2.43 7.10 21.42
C THR A 350 1.47 8.24 21.74
N SER A 351 1.57 9.36 21.04
CA SER A 351 0.63 10.47 21.20
C SER A 351 -0.69 10.18 20.48
N PRO A 352 -1.80 10.84 20.87
CA PRO A 352 -3.08 10.74 20.15
C PRO A 352 -2.98 11.02 18.65
N ILE A 353 -2.14 12.01 18.28
CA ILE A 353 -1.80 12.35 16.90
C ILE A 353 -0.31 12.10 16.68
N MET A 354 0.00 11.32 15.66
CA MET A 354 1.37 11.01 15.24
C MET A 354 1.62 11.57 13.84
N LEU A 355 2.61 12.45 13.73
CA LEU A 355 3.22 12.86 12.48
C LEU A 355 4.52 12.06 12.30
N GLY A 356 4.93 11.77 11.07
CA GLY A 356 6.25 11.17 10.87
C GLY A 356 6.74 11.12 9.44
N THR A 357 8.03 10.88 9.30
CA THR A 357 8.68 10.58 8.02
C THR A 357 9.01 9.10 7.93
N ARG A 358 9.22 8.60 6.72
CA ARG A 358 9.92 7.33 6.47
C ARG A 358 11.19 7.61 5.69
N SER A 359 12.16 6.70 5.83
CA SER A 359 13.38 6.70 5.04
C SER A 359 13.09 6.90 3.55
N GLY A 360 13.86 7.80 2.92
CA GLY A 360 13.65 8.20 1.54
C GLY A 360 12.63 9.32 1.32
N ALA A 361 12.14 10.00 2.36
CA ALA A 361 11.46 11.29 2.18
C ALA A 361 12.47 12.36 1.70
N TYR A 362 12.02 13.22 0.78
CA TYR A 362 12.85 14.27 0.18
C TYR A 362 12.32 15.67 0.42
N ASP A 363 11.01 15.83 0.27
CA ASP A 363 10.30 17.09 0.36
C ASP A 363 9.92 17.37 1.82
N PRO A 364 9.82 18.66 2.21
CA PRO A 364 9.21 19.03 3.48
C PRO A 364 7.91 18.28 3.73
N MET A 365 7.75 17.76 4.95
CA MET A 365 6.49 17.20 5.41
C MET A 365 5.62 18.33 5.96
N GLY A 366 4.31 18.33 5.69
CA GLY A 366 3.48 19.44 6.12
C GLY A 366 2.16 19.59 5.41
N GLY A 367 1.67 20.83 5.34
CA GLY A 367 0.41 21.18 4.66
C GLY A 367 -0.80 20.62 5.42
N ILE A 368 -0.71 20.57 6.74
CA ILE A 368 -1.70 19.94 7.62
C ILE A 368 -2.36 21.02 8.47
N THR A 369 -3.67 21.17 8.34
CA THR A 369 -4.45 22.13 9.12
C THR A 369 -5.44 21.39 10.01
N PHE A 370 -5.34 21.62 11.32
CA PHE A 370 -6.31 21.17 12.31
C PHE A 370 -7.28 22.30 12.67
N VAL A 371 -8.58 22.12 12.55
CA VAL A 371 -9.57 23.13 12.89
C VAL A 371 -10.46 22.60 14.00
N ASP A 372 -10.38 23.21 15.18
CA ASP A 372 -11.25 22.91 16.33
C ASP A 372 -11.34 21.41 16.66
N CYS A 373 -10.21 20.71 16.61
CA CYS A 373 -10.19 19.27 16.90
C CYS A 373 -10.16 19.03 18.42
N THR A 374 -11.01 18.14 18.91
CA THR A 374 -11.04 17.78 20.34
C THR A 374 -10.14 16.57 20.60
N ILE A 375 -9.23 16.70 21.57
CA ILE A 375 -8.36 15.60 22.00
C ILE A 375 -8.72 15.27 23.44
N THR A 376 -9.28 14.09 23.70
CA THR A 376 -9.56 13.60 25.04
C THR A 376 -8.54 12.52 25.39
N ASP A 377 -7.57 12.86 26.24
CA ASP A 377 -6.49 11.96 26.62
C ASP A 377 -6.31 11.97 28.15
N PRO A 378 -6.57 10.86 28.85
CA PRO A 378 -6.40 10.80 30.29
C PRO A 378 -4.92 10.80 30.71
N MET A 379 -4.00 10.45 29.79
CA MET A 379 -2.57 10.43 30.06
C MET A 379 -1.96 11.83 30.00
N ASP A 380 -0.97 12.07 30.86
CA ASP A 380 -0.17 13.28 30.80
C ASP A 380 0.98 13.14 29.78
N ARG A 381 0.70 13.42 28.51
CA ARG A 381 1.65 13.37 27.38
C ARG A 381 1.33 14.42 26.33
N GLN A 382 2.20 14.66 25.36
CA GLN A 382 1.87 15.62 24.30
C GLN A 382 0.75 15.09 23.39
N PRO A 383 -0.23 15.94 22.99
CA PRO A 383 -1.34 15.52 22.13
C PRO A 383 -0.89 15.17 20.71
N LEU A 384 0.21 15.77 20.27
CA LEU A 384 0.83 15.57 18.97
C LEU A 384 2.32 15.26 19.16
N ARG A 385 2.83 14.30 18.39
CA ARG A 385 4.26 13.99 18.32
C ARG A 385 4.70 13.83 16.88
N PHE A 386 5.94 14.22 16.58
CA PHE A 386 6.59 13.97 15.30
C PHE A 386 7.70 12.93 15.45
N LEU A 387 7.70 11.91 14.59
CA LEU A 387 8.76 10.92 14.46
C LEU A 387 9.51 11.17 13.15
N ASP A 388 10.63 11.88 13.23
CA ASP A 388 11.49 12.11 12.08
C ASP A 388 12.48 10.95 11.90
N VAL A 389 12.10 9.97 11.09
CA VAL A 389 13.00 8.85 10.74
C VAL A 389 14.16 9.34 9.88
N VAL A 390 13.97 10.41 9.11
CA VAL A 390 14.98 10.96 8.18
C VAL A 390 15.94 11.93 8.89
N GLY A 391 15.49 12.55 9.99
CA GLY A 391 16.26 13.37 10.93
C GLY A 391 16.58 14.81 10.49
N ASP A 392 16.36 15.14 9.22
CA ASP A 392 16.62 16.47 8.64
C ASP A 392 15.43 17.03 7.83
N THR A 393 14.31 16.30 7.76
CA THR A 393 13.17 16.71 6.92
C THR A 393 12.36 17.77 7.65
N PRO A 394 12.15 18.94 7.04
CA PRO A 394 11.37 19.98 7.67
C PRO A 394 9.90 19.61 7.80
N LEU A 395 9.38 19.78 9.02
CA LEU A 395 7.95 19.87 9.27
C LEU A 395 7.54 21.33 9.06
N THR A 396 6.75 21.62 8.04
CA THR A 396 6.28 22.97 7.71
C THR A 396 4.76 23.01 7.61
N ASP A 397 4.17 24.19 7.73
CA ASP A 397 2.74 24.40 7.43
C ASP A 397 1.82 23.43 8.19
N VAL A 398 2.20 23.09 9.44
CA VAL A 398 1.33 22.42 10.41
C VAL A 398 0.73 23.52 11.27
N THR A 399 -0.57 23.72 11.15
CA THR A 399 -1.27 24.85 11.79
C THR A 399 -2.59 24.38 12.35
N GLY A 400 -3.20 25.21 13.21
CA GLY A 400 -4.54 24.92 13.68
C GLY A 400 -4.82 25.18 15.15
N THR A 401 -5.90 24.56 15.63
CA THR A 401 -6.33 24.62 17.02
C THR A 401 -6.79 23.28 17.53
N PHE A 402 -6.44 22.98 18.78
CA PHE A 402 -6.94 21.84 19.55
C PHE A 402 -7.77 22.30 20.74
N LEU A 403 -8.78 21.52 21.09
CA LEU A 403 -9.43 21.53 22.39
C LEU A 403 -8.97 20.28 23.16
N LEU A 404 -7.96 20.45 23.99
CA LEU A 404 -7.42 19.37 24.82
C LEU A 404 -8.26 19.21 26.08
N LYS A 405 -8.78 18.00 26.30
CA LYS A 405 -9.52 17.59 27.50
C LYS A 405 -8.70 16.55 28.24
N ARG A 406 -8.21 16.90 29.43
CA ARG A 406 -7.37 16.03 30.29
C ARG A 406 -7.68 16.29 31.75
N GLN A 407 -7.86 15.22 32.53
CA GLN A 407 -8.06 15.29 33.99
C GLN A 407 -9.16 16.31 34.40
N GLY A 408 -10.26 16.37 33.66
CA GLY A 408 -11.37 17.30 33.92
C GLY A 408 -11.11 18.76 33.51
N LYS A 409 -9.90 19.10 33.04
CA LYS A 409 -9.57 20.41 32.47
C LYS A 409 -9.81 20.41 30.96
N VAL A 410 -10.18 21.59 30.46
CA VAL A 410 -10.35 21.87 29.03
C VAL A 410 -9.46 23.05 28.68
N GLU A 411 -8.57 22.85 27.72
CA GLU A 411 -7.60 23.84 27.26
C GLU A 411 -7.71 23.99 25.75
N ARG A 412 -7.70 25.24 25.27
CA ARG A 412 -7.63 25.53 23.83
C ARG A 412 -6.19 25.86 23.47
N ILE A 413 -5.60 25.07 22.59
CA ILE A 413 -4.20 25.19 22.18
C ILE A 413 -4.13 25.62 20.72
N ALA A 414 -3.38 26.68 20.42
CA ALA A 414 -3.06 27.06 19.06
C ALA A 414 -1.76 26.38 18.61
N LEU A 415 -1.75 25.79 17.41
CA LEU A 415 -0.56 25.20 16.81
C LEU A 415 0.24 26.28 16.09
N THR A 416 0.96 27.08 16.87
CA THR A 416 1.97 28.02 16.37
C THR A 416 3.31 27.30 16.16
N SER A 417 4.25 27.94 15.47
CA SER A 417 5.62 27.42 15.33
C SER A 417 6.26 27.18 16.71
N ASP A 418 6.17 28.15 17.62
CA ASP A 418 6.71 28.02 18.98
C ASP A 418 6.12 26.84 19.75
N GLN A 419 4.80 26.62 19.63
CA GLN A 419 4.13 25.51 20.29
C GLN A 419 4.60 24.15 19.74
N LEU A 420 4.77 24.06 18.42
CA LEU A 420 5.27 22.85 17.78
C LEU A 420 6.74 22.60 18.12
N ASP A 421 7.57 23.64 18.17
CA ASP A 421 8.98 23.54 18.56
C ASP A 421 9.15 23.08 20.02
N GLU A 422 8.21 23.44 20.91
CA GLU A 422 8.18 22.93 22.28
C GLU A 422 7.86 21.41 22.33
N TRP A 423 6.89 20.96 21.52
CA TRP A 423 6.43 19.57 21.53
C TRP A 423 7.31 18.61 20.73
N ILE A 424 7.95 19.15 19.70
CA ILE A 424 8.74 18.40 18.73
C ILE A 424 10.19 18.78 18.98
N PRO A 425 10.99 17.91 19.61
CA PRO A 425 12.37 18.23 19.89
C PRO A 425 13.10 18.69 18.63
N ALA A 426 13.91 19.74 18.76
CA ALA A 426 14.69 20.30 17.67
C ALA A 426 15.40 19.19 16.87
N ARG A 427 15.43 19.35 15.54
CA ARG A 427 16.05 18.37 14.65
C ARG A 427 17.47 18.09 15.12
N LYS A 428 17.77 16.81 15.33
CA LYS A 428 19.08 16.39 15.83
C LYS A 428 20.17 16.51 14.76
N LEU A 429 19.80 16.55 13.47
CA LEU A 429 20.75 16.55 12.37
C LEU A 429 20.79 17.89 11.64
N LYS A 430 22.02 18.33 11.31
CA LYS A 430 22.26 19.48 10.45
C LYS A 430 21.67 19.22 9.06
N TYR A 431 21.02 20.23 8.47
CA TYR A 431 20.58 20.14 7.08
C TYR A 431 21.75 20.45 6.14
N ILE A 432 22.26 19.41 5.46
CA ILE A 432 23.18 19.53 4.33
C ILE A 432 22.41 19.10 3.09
N PRO A 433 22.27 19.90 2.02
CA PRO A 433 21.50 19.50 0.85
C PRO A 433 22.15 18.32 0.12
N ARG A 434 21.36 17.53 -0.61
CA ARG A 434 21.91 16.53 -1.54
C ARG A 434 22.48 17.23 -2.75
N LEU A 435 23.66 16.81 -3.19
CA LEU A 435 24.25 17.35 -4.42
C LEU A 435 23.42 16.90 -5.62
N LYS A 436 22.93 17.85 -6.42
CA LYS A 436 22.33 17.53 -7.71
C LYS A 436 23.42 17.06 -8.66
N LEU A 437 23.17 15.94 -9.32
CA LEU A 437 24.15 15.31 -10.18
C LEU A 437 23.72 15.38 -11.64
N ASP A 438 24.57 15.99 -12.47
CA ASP A 438 24.49 15.79 -13.92
C ASP A 438 25.22 14.50 -14.28
N VAL A 439 24.44 13.45 -14.50
CA VAL A 439 24.93 12.09 -14.78
C VAL A 439 25.79 12.06 -16.04
N ALA A 440 25.51 12.92 -17.03
CA ALA A 440 26.27 12.97 -18.29
C ALA A 440 27.72 13.44 -18.09
N THR A 441 28.00 14.14 -16.98
CA THR A 441 29.34 14.67 -16.68
C THR A 441 30.22 13.69 -15.92
N LEU A 442 29.70 12.55 -15.46
CA LEU A 442 30.48 11.63 -14.66
C LEU A 442 31.56 10.92 -15.48
N ALA A 443 32.73 10.75 -14.87
CA ALA A 443 33.83 9.96 -15.39
C ALA A 443 34.46 9.12 -14.28
N PRO A 444 35.14 8.01 -14.61
CA PRO A 444 35.92 7.26 -13.64
C PRO A 444 37.02 8.14 -13.03
N ILE A 445 37.26 7.99 -11.72
CA ILE A 445 38.42 8.62 -11.07
C ILE A 445 39.74 8.10 -11.65
N ILE A 446 39.74 6.85 -12.12
CA ILE A 446 40.84 6.18 -12.82
C ILE A 446 40.26 5.53 -14.09
N PRO A 447 40.53 6.06 -15.30
CA PRO A 447 39.91 5.60 -16.54
C PRO A 447 40.04 4.09 -16.79
N ASN A 448 41.20 3.52 -16.46
CA ASN A 448 41.51 2.09 -16.63
C ASN A 448 41.77 1.42 -15.28
N ALA A 449 40.83 1.54 -14.33
CA ALA A 449 40.95 0.88 -13.02
C ALA A 449 41.28 -0.62 -13.17
N PRO A 450 42.10 -1.22 -12.30
CA PRO A 450 42.45 -2.65 -12.39
C PRO A 450 41.21 -3.56 -12.38
N VAL A 451 41.25 -4.69 -13.08
CA VAL A 451 40.11 -5.63 -13.18
C VAL A 451 39.60 -6.07 -11.79
N ALA A 452 40.51 -6.31 -10.85
CA ALA A 452 40.15 -6.65 -9.47
C ALA A 452 39.37 -5.53 -8.77
N ALA A 453 39.72 -4.27 -9.01
CA ALA A 453 39.06 -3.11 -8.41
C ALA A 453 37.65 -2.87 -8.99
N ARG A 454 37.37 -3.36 -10.21
CA ARG A 454 36.05 -3.28 -10.87
C ARG A 454 35.06 -4.32 -10.34
N GLN A 455 35.54 -5.37 -9.67
CA GLN A 455 34.64 -6.41 -9.19
C GLN A 455 33.80 -5.88 -8.02
N PRO A 456 32.46 -5.99 -8.12
CA PRO A 456 31.60 -5.47 -7.09
C PRO A 456 31.63 -6.34 -5.84
N GLN A 457 31.44 -5.72 -4.68
CA GLN A 457 31.03 -6.46 -3.48
C GLN A 457 29.55 -6.83 -3.64
N PRO A 458 29.08 -7.98 -3.10
CA PRO A 458 27.69 -8.42 -3.20
C PRO A 458 26.79 -7.61 -2.24
N VAL A 459 26.74 -6.30 -2.45
CA VAL A 459 25.87 -5.38 -1.71
C VAL A 459 24.43 -5.69 -2.07
N ARG A 460 23.70 -6.27 -1.12
CA ARG A 460 22.26 -6.52 -1.26
C ARG A 460 21.51 -5.21 -1.10
N GLN A 461 20.74 -4.86 -2.13
CA GLN A 461 19.82 -3.73 -2.14
C GLN A 461 18.37 -4.21 -2.21
N ARG A 462 17.46 -3.51 -1.53
CA ARG A 462 16.00 -3.72 -1.61
C ARG A 462 15.32 -2.63 -2.42
N LEU A 463 14.00 -2.77 -2.59
CA LEU A 463 13.16 -1.79 -3.29
C LEU A 463 13.58 -1.66 -4.77
N THR A 464 13.96 -0.47 -5.22
CA THR A 464 14.55 -0.23 -6.53
C THR A 464 16.05 -0.05 -6.34
N ALA A 465 16.87 -0.85 -7.01
CA ALA A 465 18.33 -0.68 -6.97
C ALA A 465 18.82 -0.04 -8.27
N LYS A 466 19.64 1.01 -8.15
CA LYS A 466 20.25 1.69 -9.30
C LYS A 466 21.77 1.61 -9.24
N TYR A 467 22.38 1.51 -10.41
CA TYR A 467 23.82 1.53 -10.57
C TYR A 467 24.21 2.42 -11.74
N PHE A 468 25.32 3.14 -11.60
CA PHE A 468 25.98 3.81 -12.70
C PHE A 468 27.18 3.01 -13.17
N LEU A 469 27.29 2.88 -14.48
CA LEU A 469 28.40 2.24 -15.15
C LEU A 469 28.97 3.17 -16.21
N TYR A 470 30.29 3.34 -16.23
CA TYR A 470 30.98 4.04 -17.31
C TYR A 470 31.54 3.04 -18.31
N ALA A 471 31.28 3.26 -19.60
CA ALA A 471 31.88 2.50 -20.69
C ALA A 471 32.26 3.43 -21.85
N THR A 472 33.29 3.04 -22.59
CA THR A 472 33.70 3.71 -23.82
C THR A 472 32.91 3.17 -25.01
N ALA A 473 32.78 3.98 -26.06
CA ALA A 473 32.09 3.55 -27.28
C ALA A 473 32.68 2.23 -27.79
N GLN A 474 31.81 1.30 -28.16
CA GLN A 474 32.14 -0.04 -28.65
C GLN A 474 32.61 -1.05 -27.58
N ASP A 475 32.64 -0.68 -26.30
CA ASP A 475 32.91 -1.64 -25.23
C ASP A 475 31.82 -2.74 -25.16
N SER A 476 32.27 -3.97 -24.92
CA SER A 476 31.39 -5.09 -24.57
C SER A 476 31.15 -5.09 -23.06
N VAL A 477 29.96 -4.64 -22.65
CA VAL A 477 29.57 -4.57 -21.24
C VAL A 477 28.83 -5.83 -20.81
N SER A 478 29.17 -6.36 -19.63
CA SER A 478 28.52 -7.52 -19.03
C SER A 478 28.43 -7.35 -17.52
N LEU A 479 27.23 -7.51 -16.98
CA LEU A 479 26.90 -7.35 -15.57
C LEU A 479 26.10 -8.54 -15.09
N ARG A 480 26.49 -9.11 -13.96
CA ARG A 480 25.80 -10.25 -13.35
C ARG A 480 25.25 -9.87 -11.99
N PHE A 481 24.00 -10.23 -11.75
CA PHE A 481 23.27 -9.96 -10.52
C PHE A 481 22.66 -11.24 -9.96
N SER A 482 22.52 -11.33 -8.63
CA SER A 482 21.67 -12.31 -7.96
C SER A 482 20.31 -11.72 -7.63
N TYR A 483 19.25 -12.55 -7.68
CA TYR A 483 17.91 -12.19 -7.20
C TYR A 483 17.59 -13.00 -5.94
N ASP A 484 17.79 -12.40 -4.78
CA ASP A 484 17.85 -13.10 -3.49
C ASP A 484 16.58 -12.91 -2.67
N GLN A 485 16.09 -14.01 -2.10
CA GLN A 485 14.90 -14.03 -1.25
C GLN A 485 15.09 -13.21 0.02
N VAL A 486 14.05 -12.47 0.41
CA VAL A 486 13.97 -11.78 1.70
C VAL A 486 12.77 -12.35 2.48
N GLY A 487 12.99 -12.71 3.75
CA GLY A 487 11.96 -13.30 4.60
C GLY A 487 11.23 -14.46 3.92
N ARG A 488 9.90 -14.36 3.82
CA ARG A 488 9.04 -15.36 3.16
C ARG A 488 8.50 -14.90 1.80
N TYR A 489 9.02 -13.80 1.25
CA TYR A 489 8.55 -13.29 -0.03
C TYR A 489 8.87 -14.28 -1.15
N GLY A 490 7.88 -14.57 -1.99
CA GLY A 490 8.09 -15.31 -3.24
C GLY A 490 8.59 -14.40 -4.35
N GLY A 491 9.06 -14.99 -5.44
CA GLY A 491 9.45 -14.27 -6.65
C GLY A 491 9.44 -15.19 -7.86
N LYS A 492 9.27 -14.62 -9.06
CA LYS A 492 9.42 -15.34 -10.33
C LYS A 492 10.69 -14.88 -11.05
N GLU A 493 10.73 -13.60 -11.38
CA GLU A 493 11.82 -12.96 -12.09
C GLU A 493 11.96 -11.51 -11.64
N MET A 494 13.18 -11.00 -11.66
CA MET A 494 13.52 -9.60 -11.44
C MET A 494 13.88 -8.95 -12.77
N PRO A 495 13.16 -7.91 -13.22
CA PRO A 495 13.55 -7.09 -14.36
C PRO A 495 14.85 -6.32 -14.08
N VAL A 496 15.73 -6.32 -15.07
CA VAL A 496 16.93 -5.48 -15.13
C VAL A 496 16.89 -4.71 -16.44
N THR A 497 17.04 -3.39 -16.38
CA THR A 497 17.03 -2.51 -17.56
C THR A 497 18.27 -1.63 -17.57
N VAL A 498 18.90 -1.51 -18.74
CA VAL A 498 20.02 -0.61 -18.97
C VAL A 498 19.54 0.53 -19.87
N THR A 499 19.80 1.76 -19.42
CA THR A 499 19.48 2.99 -20.15
C THR A 499 20.74 3.80 -20.38
N ASP A 500 20.76 4.56 -21.48
CA ASP A 500 21.82 5.53 -21.75
C ASP A 500 21.60 6.86 -21.00
N GLY A 501 22.43 7.86 -21.28
CA GLY A 501 22.34 9.20 -20.68
C GLY A 501 21.08 10.00 -21.08
N ALA A 502 20.38 9.62 -22.16
CA ALA A 502 19.11 10.20 -22.55
C ALA A 502 17.91 9.46 -21.92
N GLY A 503 18.14 8.31 -21.27
CA GLY A 503 17.11 7.47 -20.68
C GLY A 503 16.56 6.41 -21.65
N GLU A 504 17.12 6.27 -22.85
CA GLU A 504 16.69 5.28 -23.83
C GLU A 504 17.15 3.89 -23.42
N VAL A 505 16.26 2.90 -23.55
CA VAL A 505 16.53 1.51 -23.15
C VAL A 505 17.42 0.82 -24.17
N LEU A 506 18.63 0.45 -23.75
CA LEU A 506 19.60 -0.25 -24.60
C LEU A 506 19.58 -1.77 -24.44
N ALA A 507 19.29 -2.24 -23.24
CA ALA A 507 19.23 -3.66 -22.94
C ALA A 507 18.26 -3.95 -21.79
N ALA A 508 17.69 -5.14 -21.80
CA ALA A 508 16.89 -5.65 -20.71
C ALA A 508 17.20 -7.14 -20.47
N ALA A 509 17.14 -7.54 -19.21
CA ALA A 509 17.28 -8.93 -18.80
C ALA A 509 16.27 -9.26 -17.70
N LYS A 510 16.11 -10.56 -17.45
CA LYS A 510 15.28 -11.09 -16.36
C LYS A 510 16.12 -12.05 -15.55
N VAL A 511 16.31 -11.76 -14.27
CA VAL A 511 17.02 -12.65 -13.34
C VAL A 511 16.00 -13.52 -12.63
N LEU A 512 16.11 -14.84 -12.76
CA LEU A 512 15.18 -15.77 -12.11
C LEU A 512 15.34 -15.73 -10.59
N PHE A 513 14.23 -15.94 -9.88
CA PHE A 513 14.21 -15.95 -8.42
C PHE A 513 15.18 -17.00 -7.84
N GLN A 514 15.99 -16.58 -6.87
CA GLN A 514 17.07 -17.38 -6.26
C GLN A 514 18.13 -17.87 -7.26
N LYS A 515 18.36 -17.12 -8.34
CA LYS A 515 19.39 -17.38 -9.34
C LYS A 515 20.21 -16.14 -9.61
N GLU A 516 21.35 -16.34 -10.28
CA GLU A 516 22.10 -15.28 -10.92
C GLU A 516 21.69 -15.13 -12.39
N GLY A 517 21.77 -13.92 -12.92
CA GLY A 517 21.52 -13.63 -14.33
C GLY A 517 22.37 -12.48 -14.82
N THR A 518 22.60 -12.46 -16.13
CA THR A 518 23.50 -11.50 -16.78
C THR A 518 22.70 -10.57 -17.69
N VAL A 519 23.02 -9.28 -17.64
CA VAL A 519 22.66 -8.30 -18.67
C VAL A 519 23.94 -7.87 -19.39
N ALA A 520 23.89 -7.85 -20.72
CA ALA A 520 25.04 -7.49 -21.55
C ALA A 520 24.58 -6.62 -22.71
N PHE A 521 25.45 -5.71 -23.15
CA PHE A 521 25.22 -4.83 -24.28
C PHE A 521 26.54 -4.34 -24.85
N ARG A 522 26.50 -3.80 -26.08
CA ARG A 522 27.61 -3.07 -26.68
C ARG A 522 27.36 -1.58 -26.50
N ALA A 523 28.29 -0.87 -25.87
CA ALA A 523 28.14 0.54 -25.58
C ALA A 523 28.08 1.37 -26.89
N PRO A 524 26.97 2.05 -27.21
CA PRO A 524 26.86 2.83 -28.44
C PRO A 524 27.75 4.08 -28.44
N ALA A 525 27.98 4.67 -27.27
CA ALA A 525 28.77 5.88 -27.09
C ALA A 525 29.64 5.81 -25.81
N THR A 526 30.62 6.71 -25.69
CA THR A 526 31.34 6.87 -24.43
C THR A 526 30.48 7.63 -23.44
N GLY A 527 30.29 7.10 -22.24
CA GLY A 527 29.52 7.79 -21.20
C GLY A 527 29.00 6.88 -20.10
N ILE A 528 28.01 7.38 -19.36
CA ILE A 528 27.34 6.67 -18.28
C ILE A 528 26.10 5.93 -18.78
N TYR A 529 25.95 4.72 -18.27
CA TYR A 529 24.78 3.87 -18.42
C TYR A 529 24.16 3.64 -17.04
N THR A 530 22.84 3.79 -16.97
CA THR A 530 22.07 3.54 -15.74
C THR A 530 21.47 2.15 -15.79
N VAL A 531 21.82 1.32 -14.81
CA VAL A 531 21.27 -0.04 -14.65
C VAL A 531 20.26 -0.01 -13.52
N THR A 532 19.01 -0.34 -13.82
CA THR A 532 17.92 -0.37 -12.86
C THR A 532 17.45 -1.80 -12.66
N CYS A 533 17.46 -2.26 -11.40
CA CYS A 533 16.96 -3.57 -10.99
C CYS A 533 15.71 -3.40 -10.11
N LEU A 534 14.68 -4.21 -10.36
CA LEU A 534 13.40 -4.15 -9.65
C LEU A 534 13.09 -5.46 -8.89
N PRO A 535 13.77 -5.74 -7.77
CA PRO A 535 13.58 -6.98 -7.00
C PRO A 535 12.23 -7.07 -6.25
N GLY A 536 11.39 -6.04 -6.27
CA GLY A 536 10.12 -6.04 -5.55
C GLY A 536 10.31 -6.17 -4.04
N GLY A 537 9.60 -7.12 -3.40
CA GLY A 537 9.75 -7.39 -1.96
C GLY A 537 11.05 -8.08 -1.56
N ASN A 538 11.82 -8.56 -2.52
CA ASN A 538 13.08 -9.29 -2.33
C ASN A 538 14.30 -8.35 -2.48
N SER A 539 15.49 -8.91 -2.72
CA SER A 539 16.74 -8.13 -2.84
C SER A 539 17.55 -8.49 -4.08
N VAL A 540 18.46 -7.61 -4.48
CA VAL A 540 19.41 -7.80 -5.57
C VAL A 540 20.83 -7.51 -5.11
N ALA A 541 21.81 -8.29 -5.56
CA ALA A 541 23.22 -7.98 -5.37
C ALA A 541 24.02 -8.08 -6.68
N PRO A 542 24.95 -7.15 -6.95
CA PRO A 542 25.88 -7.28 -8.05
C PRO A 542 26.91 -8.36 -7.73
N ARG A 543 27.23 -9.21 -8.71
CA ARG A 543 28.12 -10.37 -8.56
C ARG A 543 29.37 -10.23 -9.41
N GLN A 544 29.24 -9.62 -10.58
CA GLN A 544 30.35 -9.38 -11.49
C GLN A 544 30.08 -8.15 -12.36
N SER A 545 31.14 -7.42 -12.69
CA SER A 545 31.11 -6.35 -13.68
C SER A 545 32.35 -6.37 -14.56
N SER A 546 32.19 -6.10 -15.86
CA SER A 546 33.32 -5.87 -16.77
C SER A 546 33.91 -4.44 -16.66
N HIS A 547 33.13 -3.49 -16.12
CA HIS A 547 33.50 -2.07 -16.04
C HIS A 547 33.34 -1.53 -14.61
N VAL A 548 33.78 -0.29 -14.38
CA VAL A 548 33.51 0.41 -13.12
C VAL A 548 31.99 0.51 -12.94
N LEU A 549 31.51 -0.12 -11.87
CA LEU A 549 30.12 -0.10 -11.44
C LEU A 549 30.06 0.59 -10.07
N CYS A 550 29.18 1.55 -9.90
CA CYS A 550 28.92 2.18 -8.61
C CYS A 550 27.44 2.08 -8.27
N LEU A 551 27.12 1.97 -6.98
CA LEU A 551 25.77 2.16 -6.50
C LEU A 551 25.37 3.61 -6.78
N ALA A 552 24.16 3.79 -7.30
CA ALA A 552 23.53 5.08 -7.45
C ALA A 552 22.33 5.16 -6.50
N GLN A 553 22.18 6.29 -5.82
CA GLN A 553 21.10 6.50 -4.87
C GLN A 553 19.74 6.36 -5.56
N SER A 554 18.84 5.61 -4.92
CA SER A 554 17.46 5.41 -5.40
C SER A 554 16.50 5.82 -4.29
N ARG A 555 15.43 6.55 -4.62
CA ARG A 555 14.46 7.03 -3.60
C ARG A 555 15.12 7.79 -2.43
N GLY A 556 16.27 8.42 -2.64
CA GLY A 556 16.81 9.41 -1.70
C GLY A 556 17.68 8.77 -0.65
N CYS A 557 18.04 7.51 -0.83
CA CYS A 557 19.02 6.79 -0.03
C CYS A 557 19.54 5.56 -0.81
N PHE A 558 20.48 4.83 -0.23
CA PHE A 558 20.88 3.50 -0.66
C PHE A 558 20.13 2.51 0.24
N PRO A 559 19.12 1.77 -0.26
CA PRO A 559 18.35 0.82 0.53
C PRO A 559 19.12 -0.50 0.68
N LEU A 560 19.92 -0.62 1.74
CA LEU A 560 20.81 -1.75 1.97
C LEU A 560 20.15 -2.80 2.85
N HIS A 561 20.50 -4.06 2.63
CA HIS A 561 19.94 -5.19 3.38
C HIS A 561 20.99 -6.23 3.75
N LEU A 562 21.20 -6.48 5.04
CA LEU A 562 22.14 -7.50 5.55
C LEU A 562 23.58 -7.39 5.01
N PHE A 563 23.99 -6.24 4.49
CA PHE A 563 25.32 -6.04 3.94
C PHE A 563 26.30 -5.59 5.03
N THR A 564 27.47 -6.21 5.09
CA THR A 564 28.60 -5.71 5.86
C THR A 564 29.79 -5.52 4.92
N GLY A 565 30.48 -4.40 5.03
CA GLY A 565 31.63 -4.11 4.18
C GLY A 565 31.89 -2.61 4.08
N ARG A 566 32.93 -2.29 3.32
CA ARG A 566 33.36 -0.91 3.10
C ARG A 566 32.91 -0.42 1.74
N LEU A 567 32.26 0.74 1.71
CA LEU A 567 31.90 1.46 0.50
C LEU A 567 32.63 2.79 0.46
N TYR A 568 32.92 3.27 -0.74
CA TYR A 568 33.74 4.45 -0.98
C TYR A 568 32.92 5.53 -1.67
N PHE A 569 33.25 6.80 -1.45
CA PHE A 569 32.60 7.92 -2.14
C PHE A 569 33.63 9.01 -2.46
N TRP A 570 33.31 9.80 -3.49
CA TRP A 570 34.16 10.90 -3.95
C TRP A 570 33.75 12.21 -3.29
N VAL A 571 34.70 12.93 -2.72
CA VAL A 571 34.56 14.31 -2.24
C VAL A 571 35.16 15.24 -3.30
N PRO A 572 34.36 16.04 -4.02
CA PRO A 572 34.87 16.94 -5.06
C PRO A 572 35.87 17.99 -4.54
N PRO A 573 36.81 18.45 -5.39
CA PRO A 573 37.63 19.62 -5.08
C PRO A 573 36.75 20.81 -4.67
N GLY A 574 37.19 21.59 -3.69
CA GLY A 574 36.46 22.77 -3.20
C GLY A 574 35.25 22.47 -2.31
N THR A 575 34.91 21.20 -2.03
CA THR A 575 33.83 20.87 -1.08
C THR A 575 34.19 21.37 0.32
N THR A 576 33.38 22.26 0.87
CA THR A 576 33.58 22.84 2.20
C THR A 576 32.76 22.16 3.30
N GLU A 577 31.74 21.40 2.91
CA GLU A 577 30.81 20.75 3.84
C GLU A 577 30.14 19.54 3.18
N PHE A 578 30.08 18.43 3.91
CA PHE A 578 29.37 17.22 3.49
C PHE A 578 29.02 16.33 4.68
N GLY A 579 28.21 15.30 4.43
CA GLY A 579 27.86 14.32 5.46
C GLY A 579 27.48 12.95 4.93
N VAL A 580 27.57 11.96 5.82
CA VAL A 580 27.15 10.57 5.60
C VAL A 580 26.06 10.27 6.61
N LYS A 581 24.81 10.25 6.15
CA LYS A 581 23.65 9.95 6.98
C LYS A 581 23.32 8.47 6.90
N VAL A 582 23.00 7.88 8.05
CA VAL A 582 22.70 6.46 8.19
C VAL A 582 21.47 6.30 9.09
N SER A 583 20.56 5.40 8.74
CA SER A 583 19.35 5.10 9.53
C SER A 583 18.92 3.65 9.36
N GLY A 584 18.31 3.05 10.39
CA GLY A 584 17.62 1.76 10.26
C GLY A 584 16.21 1.88 9.66
N GLU A 585 15.51 0.76 9.54
CA GLU A 585 14.07 0.72 9.22
C GLU A 585 13.29 -0.09 10.25
N GLY A 586 12.11 0.38 10.68
CA GLY A 586 11.19 -0.45 11.47
C GLY A 586 11.72 -0.97 12.82
N GLY A 587 12.79 -0.37 13.36
CA GLY A 587 13.47 -0.83 14.60
C GLY A 587 14.72 -1.69 14.36
N GLU A 588 15.04 -1.98 13.09
CA GLU A 588 16.31 -2.56 12.68
C GLU A 588 17.42 -1.50 12.74
N ALA A 589 18.67 -1.92 12.81
CA ALA A 589 19.80 -1.04 13.00
C ALA A 589 21.03 -1.44 12.21
N VAL A 590 22.01 -0.54 12.15
CA VAL A 590 23.33 -0.77 11.59
C VAL A 590 24.40 -0.09 12.44
N LYS A 591 25.63 -0.60 12.42
CA LYS A 591 26.81 0.13 12.88
C LYS A 591 27.50 0.76 11.67
N ALA A 592 27.81 2.04 11.74
CA ALA A 592 28.50 2.74 10.67
C ALA A 592 29.78 3.43 11.17
N THR A 593 30.83 3.40 10.35
CA THR A 593 32.11 4.05 10.66
C THR A 593 32.62 4.79 9.43
N VAL A 594 32.91 6.08 9.54
CA VAL A 594 33.43 6.90 8.45
C VAL A 594 34.94 7.07 8.59
N PHE A 595 35.64 6.92 7.46
CA PHE A 595 37.08 7.12 7.35
C PHE A 595 37.39 8.24 6.35
N ASP A 596 38.36 9.08 6.70
CA ASP A 596 38.87 10.13 5.82
C ASP A 596 39.74 9.58 4.69
N ALA A 597 40.24 10.49 3.84
CA ALA A 597 41.07 10.17 2.68
C ALA A 597 42.40 9.48 3.02
N THR A 598 42.88 9.59 4.26
CA THR A 598 44.10 8.91 4.74
C THR A 598 43.81 7.52 5.28
N GLY A 599 42.53 7.14 5.40
CA GLY A 599 42.09 5.91 6.02
C GLY A 599 41.95 6.01 7.53
N LYS A 600 42.04 7.20 8.12
CA LYS A 600 41.83 7.41 9.56
C LYS A 600 40.33 7.43 9.87
N GLN A 601 39.93 6.71 10.91
CA GLN A 601 38.56 6.77 11.43
C GLN A 601 38.27 8.15 11.99
N VAL A 602 37.21 8.79 11.50
CA VAL A 602 36.78 10.13 11.94
C VAL A 602 35.43 10.12 12.65
N TRP A 603 34.64 9.06 12.47
CA TRP A 603 33.34 8.91 13.13
C TRP A 603 32.93 7.44 13.20
N THR A 604 32.23 7.06 14.27
CA THR A 604 31.62 5.74 14.43
C THR A 604 30.38 5.87 15.30
N GLU A 605 29.31 5.17 14.93
CA GLU A 605 28.10 5.04 15.73
C GLU A 605 27.56 3.62 15.57
N ASP A 606 27.10 3.02 16.66
CA ASP A 606 26.57 1.66 16.72
C ASP A 606 25.07 1.69 17.02
N ASN A 607 24.34 0.64 16.62
CA ASN A 607 22.89 0.51 16.83
C ASN A 607 22.05 1.68 16.29
N ILE A 608 22.42 2.19 15.12
CA ILE A 608 21.72 3.28 14.44
C ILE A 608 20.33 2.79 13.98
N THR A 609 19.29 3.09 14.76
CA THR A 609 17.88 2.76 14.47
C THR A 609 17.15 3.97 13.89
N GLU A 610 17.32 5.14 14.50
CA GLU A 610 16.92 6.45 13.98
C GLU A 610 18.06 7.06 13.18
N ALA A 611 17.79 8.08 12.34
CA ALA A 611 18.84 8.71 11.55
C ALA A 611 19.93 9.37 12.42
N CYS A 612 21.17 9.01 12.15
CA CYS A 612 22.39 9.66 12.63
C CYS A 612 23.20 10.13 11.42
N MET A 613 24.04 11.16 11.58
CA MET A 613 24.87 11.67 10.50
C MET A 613 26.26 11.99 11.00
N PHE A 614 27.27 11.52 10.27
CA PHE A 614 28.56 12.18 10.26
C PHE A 614 28.44 13.45 9.42
N ASP A 615 28.72 14.61 9.98
CA ASP A 615 28.92 15.85 9.23
C ASP A 615 30.25 16.49 9.58
N THR A 616 30.78 17.27 8.65
CA THR A 616 32.05 17.97 8.84
C THR A 616 32.11 19.27 8.03
N VAL A 617 32.76 20.28 8.61
CA VAL A 617 33.30 21.40 7.84
C VAL A 617 34.67 20.97 7.34
N HIS A 618 34.78 20.82 6.02
CA HIS A 618 35.96 20.29 5.35
C HIS A 618 36.81 21.44 4.78
N PRO A 619 38.11 21.56 5.12
CA PRO A 619 38.96 22.55 4.49
C PRO A 619 39.02 22.31 2.98
N ALA A 620 38.56 23.29 2.19
CA ALA A 620 38.53 23.19 0.73
C ALA A 620 39.89 22.74 0.18
N LYS A 621 39.90 21.59 -0.49
CA LYS A 621 41.10 21.03 -1.12
C LYS A 621 41.13 21.34 -2.63
N PRO A 622 42.31 21.59 -3.22
CA PRO A 622 42.45 21.83 -4.66
C PRO A 622 42.28 20.55 -5.50
N GLN A 623 42.40 19.38 -4.87
CA GLN A 623 42.16 18.07 -5.48
C GLN A 623 41.03 17.37 -4.71
N GLY A 624 40.28 16.53 -5.40
CA GLY A 624 39.23 15.74 -4.76
C GLY A 624 39.81 14.51 -4.08
N GLU A 625 39.01 13.94 -3.19
CA GLU A 625 39.44 12.92 -2.24
C GLU A 625 38.49 11.72 -2.26
N VAL A 626 39.01 10.54 -1.90
CA VAL A 626 38.21 9.32 -1.76
C VAL A 626 38.03 9.03 -0.27
N TRP A 627 36.79 9.10 0.20
CA TRP A 627 36.41 8.77 1.57
C TRP A 627 35.67 7.44 1.60
N SER A 628 35.44 6.89 2.80
CA SER A 628 34.72 5.62 2.92
C SER A 628 33.81 5.52 4.14
N VAL A 629 32.78 4.69 4.01
CA VAL A 629 31.89 4.26 5.09
C VAL A 629 31.95 2.73 5.21
N GLN A 630 32.28 2.25 6.40
CA GLN A 630 32.20 0.85 6.78
C GLN A 630 30.85 0.60 7.44
N LEU A 631 30.19 -0.48 7.04
CA LEU A 631 28.90 -0.92 7.58
C LEU A 631 29.08 -2.28 8.23
N ASP A 632 28.69 -2.40 9.48
CA ASP A 632 28.86 -3.60 10.30
C ASP A 632 27.54 -3.97 11.00
N ARG A 633 27.47 -5.22 11.47
CA ARG A 633 26.34 -5.68 12.28
C ARG A 633 26.30 -4.86 13.60
N PRO A 634 25.13 -4.30 13.97
CA PRO A 634 24.93 -3.60 15.24
C PRO A 634 25.08 -4.54 16.44
N SER A 635 25.48 -4.00 17.60
CA SER A 635 25.72 -4.83 18.79
C SER A 635 24.47 -5.28 19.56
N LYS A 636 23.33 -4.59 19.44
CA LYS A 636 22.15 -4.73 20.33
C LYS A 636 20.78 -4.56 19.64
N ALA A 637 20.71 -4.64 18.32
CA ALA A 637 19.45 -4.49 17.57
C ALA A 637 19.38 -5.45 16.38
N PRO A 638 18.17 -5.75 15.86
CA PRO A 638 18.02 -6.53 14.63
C PRO A 638 18.80 -5.88 13.48
N PHE A 639 19.42 -6.68 12.64
CA PHE A 639 20.23 -6.24 11.51
C PHE A 639 19.60 -6.78 10.24
N GLU A 640 18.81 -5.97 9.53
CA GLU A 640 18.24 -6.35 8.23
C GLU A 640 18.28 -5.16 7.27
N ASP A 641 17.29 -4.28 7.27
CA ASP A 641 17.15 -3.12 6.42
C ASP A 641 17.70 -1.85 7.08
N TYR A 642 18.50 -1.13 6.31
CA TYR A 642 19.03 0.17 6.70
C TYR A 642 19.39 0.99 5.47
N PHE A 643 19.64 2.28 5.69
CA PHE A 643 19.81 3.25 4.63
C PHE A 643 21.10 4.04 4.83
N VAL A 644 21.77 4.33 3.73
CA VAL A 644 22.84 5.34 3.66
C VAL A 644 22.38 6.48 2.77
N ASP A 645 22.70 7.72 3.11
CA ASP A 645 22.36 8.92 2.34
C ASP A 645 23.54 9.90 2.37
N LEU A 646 24.12 10.17 1.20
CA LEU A 646 25.26 11.08 1.06
C LEU A 646 24.76 12.51 0.86
N ARG A 647 25.33 13.46 1.61
CA ARG A 647 24.92 14.87 1.64
C ARG A 647 26.10 15.76 1.27
N GLY A 648 25.89 16.80 0.48
CA GLY A 648 26.94 17.73 0.02
C GLY A 648 27.95 17.15 -0.98
N VAL A 649 27.89 15.85 -1.29
CA VAL A 649 28.78 15.15 -2.22
C VAL A 649 27.98 14.33 -3.24
N PRO A 650 28.59 13.89 -4.35
CA PRO A 650 27.93 13.03 -5.32
C PRO A 650 27.28 11.80 -4.65
N PRO A 651 26.00 11.51 -4.91
CA PRO A 651 25.26 10.40 -4.30
C PRO A 651 25.62 9.06 -4.96
N ILE A 652 26.91 8.70 -4.90
CA ILE A 652 27.51 7.53 -5.55
C ILE A 652 28.38 6.79 -4.54
N LEU A 653 28.15 5.48 -4.40
CA LEU A 653 29.01 4.60 -3.59
C LEU A 653 29.71 3.57 -4.49
N GLY A 654 31.04 3.53 -4.42
CA GLY A 654 31.88 2.55 -5.12
C GLY A 654 32.26 1.38 -4.21
N PHE A 655 32.61 0.26 -4.83
CA PHE A 655 33.03 -0.97 -4.14
C PHE A 655 34.53 -1.00 -3.82
N SER A 656 35.31 -0.11 -4.41
CA SER A 656 36.76 0.03 -4.20
C SER A 656 37.16 1.50 -4.34
N PRO A 657 38.29 1.93 -3.73
CA PRO A 657 38.74 3.31 -3.82
C PRO A 657 39.32 3.66 -5.20
N GLN A 658 39.56 2.68 -6.09
CA GLN A 658 40.07 2.90 -7.44
C GLN A 658 38.97 2.87 -8.52
N ALA A 659 37.80 2.30 -8.21
CA ALA A 659 36.67 2.17 -9.14
C ALA A 659 35.47 2.99 -8.67
N LEU A 660 35.63 4.31 -8.72
CA LEU A 660 34.60 5.31 -8.42
C LEU A 660 34.33 6.19 -9.63
N LEU A 661 33.16 6.85 -9.61
CA LEU A 661 32.79 7.90 -10.54
C LEU A 661 32.86 9.26 -9.85
N ARG A 662 33.29 10.28 -10.60
CA ARG A 662 33.32 11.68 -10.19
C ARG A 662 32.73 12.58 -11.29
N PRO A 663 32.15 13.74 -10.95
CA PRO A 663 31.85 14.78 -11.93
C PRO A 663 33.13 15.25 -12.64
N SER A 664 33.05 15.51 -13.95
CA SER A 664 34.18 15.97 -14.78
C SER A 664 34.49 17.47 -14.63
N SER A 665 33.56 18.27 -14.09
CA SER A 665 33.72 19.70 -13.79
C SER A 665 33.47 19.99 -12.30
N PRO A 666 33.98 21.10 -11.74
CA PRO A 666 33.58 21.56 -10.41
C PRO A 666 32.06 21.72 -10.37
N VAL A 667 31.40 21.04 -9.43
CA VAL A 667 29.95 21.19 -9.25
C VAL A 667 29.75 22.51 -8.50
N ALA A 668 29.05 23.46 -9.12
CA ALA A 668 28.65 24.68 -8.40
C ALA A 668 27.73 24.29 -7.22
N PRO A 669 27.92 24.89 -6.03
CA PRO A 669 27.20 24.51 -4.81
C PRO A 669 25.68 24.62 -4.93
#